data_AF-A0A644WJP1-F1
#
_entry.id   AF-A0A644WJP1-F1
#
_cell.length_a   1.000
_cell.length_b   1.000
_cell.length_c   1.000
_cell.angle_alpha   90.00
_cell.angle_beta   90.00
_cell.angle_gamma   90.00
#
_symmetry.space_group_name_H-M   'P 1'
#
loop_
_entity.id
_entity.type
_entity.pdbx_description
1 polymer ?
#
loop_
_entity_poly.entity_id
_entity_poly.type
_entity_poly.pdbx_seq_one_letter_code
_entity_poly.pdbx_strand_id
1 'polypeptide(L)'
;MIRKKLYKKSKPIVALTAIAAMLITGVTPVRATVNKTTDFAPNAVQQSTQKYRNVMYYGDWSIWGGQGNFYPKDIPADQLTHLNFAFVDFDAQGVLKFTDKDAATGHPLGNAGVTYGDVNGGILNAFQVLKSENPNLKIGVSLGGWSKSGDFSVIAANPSVRANFVKNVMAFIKYTNMDFVDIDWEYPASLRDPDKVDNTNDEGTTKATPADKENFIILLQDLKNALNKQGAELGKTYELSVAIPAGKAKVDEGIDVAKLFNVVDFANIMTYDMAGAWSTVSGHQTALYTNPNSPFKGECLSVDESVNYYIANGAKPEKIVIGAAYYTRGWEKVSNNGPDASNPGLFGTAAVVNKDADLTPTPGALNEAPIKNGEGGRAGGVWSYNALNQLKSKYTGLKEYWDDSAKSPYLYNETTGAFFTYDNARSIQEKVKYVKEHNLGGMIAWMASQDAKTTSTKHDELTKVTKEALFGSVSLDNYTITYNKLNVTSKLTTSKPAWGSGSVINLSFTNNEKLIESGEVLSSVETAAKTLKNVKLYIKTNGITITGAQYPSPAVKQENGYYVIDFSGSYDGKLMKPGQTVSFDLNIAESIDNLNGLVSVELSQRMYSTSPEMGRQFIYGNATSPEDNTAPVINGATNKQIYIGDSFNPLAGITASDKEDGDLTNKIIVSGTVDTTKAGSYNLTYSVTDSKGLVTTAKVTITVVDNTNPEVPTYSPTKAYVAGDVVMYNGVKYRAKWWTQGETPGASQWGAWEKIS
;
A
#
# COMPACT_ATOMS: atom_id res chain seq x y z
N MET A 1 -46.77 -29.18 27.29
CA MET A 1 -45.83 -30.22 27.77
C MET A 1 -44.42 -29.64 27.82
N ILE A 2 -43.86 -29.52 29.02
CA ILE A 2 -42.45 -29.76 29.41
C ILE A 2 -41.37 -29.15 28.46
N ARG A 3 -40.57 -28.14 28.84
CA ARG A 3 -39.53 -28.23 29.89
C ARG A 3 -38.98 -26.84 30.28
N LYS A 4 -38.98 -26.56 31.59
CA LYS A 4 -38.23 -25.48 32.28
C LYS A 4 -36.73 -25.76 32.28
N LYS A 5 -35.90 -24.72 32.31
CA LYS A 5 -34.70 -24.67 33.19
C LYS A 5 -34.18 -23.23 33.36
N LEU A 6 -34.07 -22.81 34.61
CA LEU A 6 -33.41 -21.59 35.07
C LEU A 6 -32.60 -21.92 36.33
N TYR A 7 -31.45 -21.25 36.43
CA TYR A 7 -30.61 -20.96 37.59
C TYR A 7 -29.85 -22.08 38.34
N LYS A 8 -28.52 -21.90 38.40
CA LYS A 8 -27.73 -22.00 39.63
C LYS A 8 -26.66 -20.91 39.67
N LYS A 9 -26.61 -20.18 40.79
CA LYS A 9 -25.59 -19.23 41.21
C LYS A 9 -24.42 -19.98 41.87
N SER A 10 -23.19 -19.49 41.68
CA SER A 10 -22.12 -19.52 42.69
C SER A 10 -21.03 -18.48 42.37
N LYS A 11 -20.55 -17.80 43.42
CA LYS A 11 -19.33 -16.99 43.59
C LYS A 11 -18.94 -17.15 45.08
N PRO A 12 -17.75 -16.75 45.60
CA PRO A 12 -16.51 -16.24 44.97
C PRO A 12 -15.21 -16.91 45.51
N ILE A 13 -14.03 -16.65 44.91
CA ILE A 13 -12.72 -16.60 45.59
C ILE A 13 -11.85 -15.47 44.96
N VAL A 14 -11.08 -14.81 45.82
CA VAL A 14 -10.29 -13.56 45.70
C VAL A 14 -8.79 -13.83 45.54
N ALA A 15 -8.06 -12.97 44.80
CA ALA A 15 -6.73 -12.36 45.12
C ALA A 15 -6.19 -11.60 43.86
N LEU A 16 -6.13 -10.25 43.83
CA LEU A 16 -5.00 -9.32 44.14
C LEU A 16 -3.67 -9.69 43.42
N THR A 17 -2.99 -8.84 42.63
CA THR A 17 -2.46 -7.44 42.79
C THR A 17 -2.08 -6.84 41.39
N ALA A 18 -2.41 -5.60 40.96
CA ALA A 18 -1.80 -4.26 41.22
C ALA A 18 -0.28 -4.18 40.83
N ILE A 19 0.32 -3.24 40.07
CA ILE A 19 0.28 -1.74 40.03
C ILE A 19 1.00 -1.17 38.76
N ALA A 20 0.44 -0.08 38.19
CA ALA A 20 0.96 1.20 37.61
C ALA A 20 2.43 1.40 37.14
N ALA A 21 2.84 2.46 36.42
CA ALA A 21 2.32 3.40 35.41
C ALA A 21 3.45 4.43 35.08
N MET A 22 3.43 4.99 33.87
CA MET A 22 3.90 6.32 33.44
C MET A 22 5.39 6.69 33.36
N LEU A 23 5.76 7.19 32.16
CA LEU A 23 6.94 7.99 31.81
C LEU A 23 6.46 9.38 31.33
N ILE A 24 7.17 10.43 31.74
CA ILE A 24 6.89 11.85 31.44
C ILE A 24 8.14 12.50 30.79
N THR A 25 7.92 13.02 29.57
CA THR A 25 8.43 14.24 28.89
C THR A 25 9.92 14.58 28.77
N GLY A 26 10.27 15.18 27.62
CA GLY A 26 11.33 16.20 27.53
C GLY A 26 11.79 16.50 26.10
N VAL A 27 11.73 17.77 25.68
CA VAL A 27 11.63 18.28 24.30
C VAL A 27 12.90 19.03 23.82
N THR A 28 13.19 18.98 22.50
CA THR A 28 13.76 20.04 21.59
C THR A 28 15.24 20.48 21.72
N PRO A 29 15.80 21.29 20.77
CA PRO A 29 16.09 21.07 19.33
C PRO A 29 17.55 21.50 18.98
N VAL A 30 17.99 21.55 17.70
CA VAL A 30 18.80 22.65 17.08
C VAL A 30 19.37 22.31 15.68
N ARG A 31 19.04 23.23 14.77
CA ARG A 31 19.51 23.65 13.42
C ARG A 31 20.67 22.97 12.67
N ALA A 32 20.42 22.91 11.37
CA ALA A 32 21.28 22.52 10.25
C ALA A 32 22.19 23.65 9.72
N THR A 33 23.27 23.24 9.04
CA THR A 33 24.02 24.02 8.05
C THR A 33 24.13 23.23 6.74
N VAL A 34 23.80 23.90 5.64
CA VAL A 34 23.77 23.39 4.26
C VAL A 34 25.14 23.60 3.61
N ASN A 35 25.60 22.65 2.78
CA ASN A 35 26.44 22.94 1.60
C ASN A 35 26.17 21.95 0.46
N LYS A 36 26.17 22.48 -0.76
CA LYS A 36 25.66 21.91 -2.01
C LYS A 36 26.74 21.22 -2.86
N THR A 37 26.27 20.19 -3.58
CA THR A 37 26.64 19.69 -4.94
C THR A 37 27.99 19.03 -5.20
N THR A 38 27.97 17.74 -5.60
CA THR A 38 28.14 17.28 -7.01
C THR A 38 27.61 15.84 -7.18
N ASP A 39 26.86 15.61 -8.28
CA ASP A 39 26.13 14.39 -8.66
C ASP A 39 27.01 13.20 -9.06
N PHE A 40 26.70 12.03 -8.49
CA PHE A 40 26.69 10.70 -9.12
C PHE A 40 25.64 9.84 -8.39
N ALA A 41 24.57 9.45 -9.09
CA ALA A 41 23.51 8.54 -8.64
C ALA A 41 23.43 7.36 -9.63
N PRO A 42 23.01 6.14 -9.23
CA PRO A 42 22.11 5.85 -8.12
C PRO A 42 22.63 4.78 -7.14
N ASN A 43 22.83 5.18 -5.89
CA ASN A 43 22.51 4.33 -4.73
C ASN A 43 21.61 5.17 -3.83
N ALA A 44 20.31 5.11 -4.08
CA ALA A 44 19.31 5.67 -3.18
C ALA A 44 18.69 4.51 -2.38
N VAL A 45 19.34 4.13 -1.28
CA VAL A 45 18.56 3.84 -0.08
C VAL A 45 18.34 5.20 0.58
N GLN A 46 17.30 5.88 0.14
CA GLN A 46 16.68 6.93 0.91
C GLN A 46 15.19 6.65 0.85
N GLN A 47 14.67 5.87 1.82
CA GLN A 47 13.29 6.09 2.25
C GLN A 47 13.25 7.50 2.86
N SER A 48 13.13 8.50 2.00
CA SER A 48 12.19 9.57 2.25
C SER A 48 10.86 8.86 2.47
N THR A 49 10.40 8.70 3.71
CA THR A 49 9.08 8.11 3.93
C THR A 49 8.09 9.16 3.46
N GLN A 50 7.67 9.07 2.19
CA GLN A 50 6.59 9.88 1.64
C GLN A 50 5.43 9.90 2.64
N LYS A 51 5.24 11.04 3.31
CA LYS A 51 4.39 11.14 4.51
C LYS A 51 2.90 11.20 4.16
N TYR A 52 2.58 11.72 2.98
CA TYR A 52 1.21 11.99 2.54
C TYR A 52 0.79 11.09 1.39
N ARG A 53 -0.51 10.87 1.30
CA ARG A 53 -1.17 10.18 0.18
C ARG A 53 -1.96 11.17 -0.66
N ASN A 54 -1.84 11.06 -1.98
CA ASN A 54 -2.75 11.65 -2.94
C ASN A 54 -3.42 10.50 -3.67
N VAL A 55 -4.61 10.14 -3.20
CA VAL A 55 -5.37 8.97 -3.62
C VAL A 55 -6.45 9.38 -4.60
N MET A 56 -6.72 8.55 -5.60
CA MET A 56 -7.75 8.81 -6.59
C MET A 56 -8.56 7.55 -6.86
N TYR A 57 -9.89 7.68 -6.95
CA TYR A 57 -10.74 6.62 -7.50
C TYR A 57 -10.76 6.66 -9.04
N TYR A 58 -10.77 5.49 -9.65
CA TYR A 58 -11.02 5.29 -11.07
C TYR A 58 -12.08 4.20 -11.27
N GLY A 59 -13.28 4.61 -11.69
CA GLY A 59 -14.38 3.69 -12.01
C GLY A 59 -14.14 2.95 -13.32
N ASP A 60 -14.47 1.66 -13.40
CA ASP A 60 -14.37 0.85 -14.61
C ASP A 60 -15.22 1.42 -15.76
N TRP A 61 -16.34 2.05 -15.42
CA TRP A 61 -17.21 2.78 -16.34
C TRP A 61 -16.58 4.05 -16.96
N SER A 62 -15.42 4.51 -16.47
CA SER A 62 -14.76 5.75 -16.96
C SER A 62 -14.40 5.68 -18.44
N ILE A 63 -14.20 4.48 -18.98
CA ILE A 63 -13.78 4.28 -20.37
C ILE A 63 -14.92 4.48 -21.37
N TRP A 64 -16.16 4.57 -20.90
CA TRP A 64 -17.33 4.69 -21.78
C TRP A 64 -17.65 6.15 -22.08
N GLY A 65 -18.45 6.36 -23.13
CA GLY A 65 -18.79 7.70 -23.61
C GLY A 65 -19.47 8.59 -22.57
N GLY A 66 -20.18 8.01 -21.59
CA GLY A 66 -20.80 8.73 -20.48
C GLY A 66 -19.80 9.39 -19.51
N GLN A 67 -18.51 9.06 -19.63
CA GLN A 67 -17.40 9.67 -18.89
C GLN A 67 -16.33 10.23 -19.84
N GLY A 68 -16.71 10.50 -21.10
CA GLY A 68 -15.81 11.10 -22.08
C GLY A 68 -14.73 10.16 -22.63
N ASN A 69 -14.91 8.84 -22.52
CA ASN A 69 -13.92 7.83 -22.90
C ASN A 69 -12.57 8.03 -22.18
N PHE A 70 -12.61 8.28 -20.86
CA PHE A 70 -11.45 8.57 -20.04
C PHE A 70 -10.67 7.28 -19.74
N TYR A 71 -9.56 7.06 -20.44
CA TYR A 71 -8.76 5.84 -20.34
C TYR A 71 -7.66 5.97 -19.28
N PRO A 72 -7.04 4.86 -18.82
CA PRO A 72 -5.97 4.92 -17.82
C PRO A 72 -4.80 5.82 -18.20
N LYS A 73 -4.50 5.91 -19.50
CA LYS A 73 -3.46 6.83 -20.01
C LYS A 73 -3.79 8.30 -19.77
N ASP A 74 -5.05 8.67 -19.55
CA ASP A 74 -5.48 10.07 -19.37
C ASP A 74 -5.35 10.56 -17.91
N ILE A 75 -5.02 9.64 -16.99
CA ILE A 75 -4.75 9.91 -15.58
C ILE A 75 -3.40 10.66 -15.44
N PRO A 76 -3.32 11.73 -14.64
CA PRO A 76 -2.06 12.36 -14.25
C PRO A 76 -1.32 11.54 -13.18
N ALA A 77 -0.89 10.33 -13.55
CA ALA A 77 -0.35 9.33 -12.63
C ALA A 77 0.95 9.77 -11.92
N ASP A 78 1.72 10.67 -12.53
CA ASP A 78 2.92 11.29 -11.93
C ASP A 78 2.60 12.22 -10.75
N GLN A 79 1.32 12.58 -10.58
CA GLN A 79 0.83 13.46 -9.52
C GLN A 79 0.14 12.69 -8.38
N LEU A 80 -0.06 11.39 -8.54
CA LEU A 80 -0.78 10.53 -7.62
C LEU A 80 0.17 9.57 -6.89
N THR A 81 -0.18 9.20 -5.66
CA THR A 81 0.54 8.13 -4.94
C THR A 81 -0.23 6.83 -4.93
N HIS A 82 -1.56 6.89 -4.96
CA HIS A 82 -2.43 5.72 -4.96
C HIS A 82 -3.59 5.89 -5.94
N LEU A 83 -3.96 4.80 -6.61
CA LEU A 83 -5.14 4.70 -7.48
C LEU A 83 -6.00 3.51 -7.06
N ASN A 84 -7.26 3.78 -6.69
CA ASN A 84 -8.24 2.77 -6.33
C ASN A 84 -9.06 2.40 -7.59
N PHE A 85 -8.95 1.15 -8.05
CA PHE A 85 -9.78 0.62 -9.12
C PHE A 85 -11.16 0.25 -8.58
N ALA A 86 -12.16 1.04 -8.98
CA ALA A 86 -13.56 0.89 -8.59
C ALA A 86 -14.37 0.25 -9.73
N PHE A 87 -15.18 -0.77 -9.52
CA PHE A 87 -15.16 -1.66 -8.37
C PHE A 87 -15.02 -3.12 -8.83
N VAL A 88 -14.65 -3.97 -7.88
CA VAL A 88 -14.83 -5.41 -8.02
C VAL A 88 -15.90 -5.85 -7.02
N ASP A 89 -16.88 -6.59 -7.52
CA ASP A 89 -17.99 -7.16 -6.76
C ASP A 89 -17.66 -8.59 -6.34
N PHE A 90 -18.53 -9.22 -5.54
CA PHE A 90 -18.41 -10.61 -5.12
C PHE A 90 -19.76 -11.18 -4.69
N ASP A 91 -19.92 -12.51 -4.73
CA ASP A 91 -21.11 -13.16 -4.17
C ASP A 91 -20.98 -13.54 -2.69
N ALA A 92 -22.10 -13.97 -2.10
CA ALA A 92 -22.20 -14.53 -0.76
C ALA A 92 -21.32 -15.77 -0.48
N GLN A 93 -20.63 -16.33 -1.48
CA GLN A 93 -19.63 -17.41 -1.34
C GLN A 93 -18.20 -16.88 -1.40
N GLY A 94 -18.01 -15.56 -1.55
CA GLY A 94 -16.71 -14.91 -1.66
C GLY A 94 -16.08 -15.04 -3.04
N VAL A 95 -16.85 -15.35 -4.09
CA VAL A 95 -16.37 -15.43 -5.47
C VAL A 95 -16.47 -14.04 -6.11
N LEU A 96 -15.35 -13.54 -6.64
CA LEU A 96 -15.29 -12.21 -7.25
C LEU A 96 -16.09 -12.13 -8.57
N LYS A 97 -16.66 -10.96 -8.83
CA LYS A 97 -17.41 -10.61 -10.03
C LYS A 97 -16.92 -9.27 -10.59
N PHE A 98 -16.87 -9.15 -11.91
CA PHE A 98 -16.69 -7.85 -12.53
C PHE A 98 -18.02 -7.10 -12.52
N THR A 99 -17.98 -5.81 -12.20
CA THR A 99 -19.10 -4.89 -12.46
C THR A 99 -19.25 -4.60 -13.94
N ASP A 100 -18.11 -4.51 -14.65
CA ASP A 100 -18.03 -4.46 -16.11
C ASP A 100 -16.81 -5.27 -16.61
N LYS A 101 -17.07 -6.49 -17.08
CA LYS A 101 -16.03 -7.39 -17.60
C LYS A 101 -15.33 -6.81 -18.83
N ASP A 102 -16.11 -6.19 -19.69
CA ASP A 102 -15.64 -5.67 -20.97
C ASP A 102 -14.69 -4.50 -20.74
N ALA A 103 -15.02 -3.62 -19.80
CA ALA A 103 -14.10 -2.58 -19.36
C ALA A 103 -12.85 -3.16 -18.66
N ALA A 104 -13.04 -4.10 -17.73
CA ALA A 104 -11.94 -4.64 -16.93
C ALA A 104 -10.89 -5.39 -17.77
N THR A 105 -11.32 -6.15 -18.78
CA THR A 105 -10.44 -7.11 -19.49
C THR A 105 -10.58 -7.12 -21.02
N GLY A 106 -11.67 -6.62 -21.59
CA GLY A 106 -11.97 -6.80 -23.02
C GLY A 106 -11.65 -5.61 -23.92
N HIS A 107 -11.85 -4.39 -23.42
CA HIS A 107 -11.86 -3.19 -24.24
C HIS A 107 -10.44 -2.79 -24.72
N PRO A 108 -10.23 -2.37 -25.98
CA PRO A 108 -8.89 -2.09 -26.51
C PRO A 108 -8.27 -0.77 -26.00
N LEU A 109 -9.08 0.15 -25.48
CA LEU A 109 -8.65 1.45 -24.90
C LEU A 109 -7.81 2.32 -25.87
N GLY A 110 -8.00 2.10 -27.18
CA GLY A 110 -7.24 2.78 -28.23
C GLY A 110 -5.75 2.40 -28.29
N ASN A 111 -5.35 1.27 -27.69
CA ASN A 111 -3.98 0.78 -27.76
C ASN A 111 -3.69 0.15 -29.12
N ALA A 112 -2.56 0.52 -29.72
CA ALA A 112 -2.17 0.04 -31.04
C ALA A 112 -1.99 -1.49 -31.04
N GLY A 113 -2.63 -2.15 -32.01
CA GLY A 113 -2.53 -3.59 -32.17
C GLY A 113 -3.29 -4.42 -31.13
N VAL A 114 -4.17 -3.82 -30.33
CA VAL A 114 -5.08 -4.51 -29.42
C VAL A 114 -6.50 -4.44 -29.97
N THR A 115 -7.18 -5.58 -30.02
CA THR A 115 -8.57 -5.70 -30.44
C THR A 115 -9.44 -6.17 -29.28
N TYR A 116 -10.76 -6.05 -29.45
CA TYR A 116 -11.70 -6.39 -28.39
C TYR A 116 -11.60 -7.87 -28.00
N GLY A 117 -11.47 -8.14 -26.71
CA GLY A 117 -11.33 -9.50 -26.17
C GLY A 117 -9.92 -10.09 -26.29
N ASP A 118 -8.95 -9.35 -26.83
CA ASP A 118 -7.55 -9.76 -26.72
C ASP A 118 -7.14 -9.82 -25.24
N VAL A 119 -6.33 -10.82 -24.90
CA VAL A 119 -5.94 -11.11 -23.51
C VAL A 119 -5.12 -9.99 -22.85
N ASN A 120 -4.60 -9.05 -23.65
CA ASN A 120 -3.90 -7.86 -23.18
C ASN A 120 -4.78 -6.59 -23.20
N GLY A 121 -6.08 -6.71 -23.52
CA GLY A 121 -7.07 -5.64 -23.44
C GLY A 121 -7.49 -5.31 -22.00
N GLY A 122 -8.36 -4.31 -21.88
CA GLY A 122 -8.98 -3.90 -20.63
C GLY A 122 -8.12 -3.02 -19.72
N ILE A 123 -8.80 -2.43 -18.74
CA ILE A 123 -8.24 -1.49 -17.77
C ILE A 123 -7.14 -2.15 -16.93
N LEU A 124 -7.32 -3.40 -16.53
CA LEU A 124 -6.38 -4.09 -15.63
C LEU A 124 -4.99 -4.26 -16.26
N ASN A 125 -4.92 -4.49 -17.57
CA ASN A 125 -3.64 -4.55 -18.29
C ASN A 125 -3.06 -3.15 -18.54
N ALA A 126 -3.92 -2.17 -18.85
CA ALA A 126 -3.50 -0.78 -19.03
C ALA A 126 -2.94 -0.15 -17.74
N PHE A 127 -3.43 -0.54 -16.56
CA PHE A 127 -2.85 -0.12 -15.28
C PHE A 127 -1.44 -0.62 -15.05
N GLN A 128 -1.10 -1.82 -15.53
CA GLN A 128 0.28 -2.30 -15.42
C GLN A 128 1.23 -1.46 -16.29
N VAL A 129 0.73 -0.93 -17.42
CA VAL A 129 1.47 0.03 -18.25
C VAL A 129 1.57 1.39 -17.57
N LEU A 130 0.46 1.93 -17.07
CA LEU A 130 0.45 3.21 -16.36
C LEU A 130 1.45 3.21 -15.19
N LYS A 131 1.49 2.10 -14.43
CA LYS A 131 2.42 1.91 -13.33
C LYS A 131 3.87 1.79 -13.78
N SER A 132 4.17 1.10 -14.88
CA SER A 132 5.55 0.99 -15.37
C SER A 132 6.10 2.33 -15.88
N GLU A 133 5.21 3.21 -16.37
CA GLU A 133 5.54 4.59 -16.74
C GLU A 133 5.64 5.52 -15.52
N ASN A 134 4.96 5.20 -14.42
CA ASN A 134 4.86 6.03 -13.22
C ASN A 134 5.16 5.21 -11.94
N PRO A 135 6.44 4.89 -11.65
CA PRO A 135 6.80 4.06 -10.51
C PRO A 135 6.46 4.67 -9.14
N ASN A 136 6.06 5.94 -9.08
CA ASN A 136 5.50 6.59 -7.89
C ASN A 136 4.07 6.15 -7.55
N LEU A 137 3.39 5.45 -8.45
CA LEU A 137 1.98 5.10 -8.30
C LEU A 137 1.81 3.67 -7.77
N LYS A 138 1.10 3.54 -6.65
CA LYS A 138 0.53 2.26 -6.20
C LYS A 138 -0.89 2.12 -6.74
N ILE A 139 -1.25 0.95 -7.23
CA ILE A 139 -2.61 0.68 -7.75
C ILE A 139 -3.24 -0.44 -6.95
N GLY A 140 -4.46 -0.27 -6.48
CA GLY A 140 -5.19 -1.24 -5.66
C GLY A 140 -6.58 -1.51 -6.19
N VAL A 141 -7.17 -2.61 -5.72
CA VAL A 141 -8.57 -2.96 -6.00
C VAL A 141 -9.47 -2.43 -4.89
N SER A 142 -10.56 -1.77 -5.26
CA SER A 142 -11.64 -1.41 -4.34
C SER A 142 -12.78 -2.41 -4.47
N LEU A 143 -13.07 -3.08 -3.36
CA LEU A 143 -14.11 -4.10 -3.28
C LEU A 143 -15.37 -3.48 -2.66
N GLY A 144 -16.50 -3.59 -3.35
CA GLY A 144 -17.79 -3.05 -2.90
C GLY A 144 -18.15 -1.69 -3.49
N GLY A 145 -18.31 -0.69 -2.62
CA GLY A 145 -18.94 0.59 -2.90
C GLY A 145 -20.46 0.55 -2.66
N TRP A 146 -21.09 1.71 -2.79
CA TRP A 146 -22.53 1.92 -2.54
C TRP A 146 -23.43 0.81 -3.07
N SER A 147 -23.27 0.45 -4.35
CA SER A 147 -24.16 -0.51 -5.03
C SER A 147 -23.80 -1.99 -4.80
N LYS A 148 -22.59 -2.31 -4.31
CA LYS A 148 -22.02 -3.67 -4.26
C LYS A 148 -21.58 -4.11 -2.87
N SER A 149 -22.28 -3.59 -1.86
CA SER A 149 -22.03 -3.90 -0.45
C SER A 149 -22.90 -5.03 0.10
N GLY A 150 -23.75 -5.67 -0.74
CA GLY A 150 -24.82 -6.57 -0.31
C GLY A 150 -24.35 -7.82 0.42
N ASP A 151 -23.22 -8.40 -0.01
CA ASP A 151 -22.74 -9.70 0.47
C ASP A 151 -21.67 -9.61 1.57
N PHE A 152 -21.20 -8.41 1.92
CA PHE A 152 -20.16 -8.24 2.96
C PHE A 152 -20.56 -8.86 4.31
N SER A 153 -21.79 -8.62 4.78
CA SER A 153 -22.23 -9.13 6.09
C SER A 153 -22.17 -10.66 6.16
N VAL A 154 -22.58 -11.33 5.06
CA VAL A 154 -22.55 -12.79 4.96
C VAL A 154 -21.11 -13.32 4.96
N ILE A 155 -20.24 -12.70 4.17
CA ILE A 155 -18.82 -13.07 4.09
C ILE A 155 -18.14 -12.85 5.43
N ALA A 156 -18.29 -11.66 6.01
CA ALA A 156 -17.60 -11.28 7.23
C ALA A 156 -18.01 -12.20 8.40
N ALA A 157 -19.28 -12.61 8.49
CA ALA A 157 -19.78 -13.45 9.57
C ALA A 157 -19.35 -14.93 9.50
N ASN A 158 -19.04 -15.47 8.31
CA ASN A 158 -18.75 -16.89 8.13
C ASN A 158 -17.25 -17.15 7.88
N PRO A 159 -16.51 -17.77 8.82
CA PRO A 159 -15.07 -17.98 8.68
C PRO A 159 -14.63 -18.71 7.41
N SER A 160 -15.39 -19.72 6.97
CA SER A 160 -15.04 -20.50 5.77
C SER A 160 -15.25 -19.70 4.49
N VAL A 161 -16.34 -18.94 4.40
CA VAL A 161 -16.63 -18.06 3.26
C VAL A 161 -15.63 -16.90 3.22
N ARG A 162 -15.34 -16.30 4.39
CA ARG A 162 -14.34 -15.25 4.53
C ARG A 162 -12.95 -15.70 4.08
N ALA A 163 -12.52 -16.89 4.46
CA ALA A 163 -11.26 -17.46 4.00
C ALA A 163 -11.22 -17.66 2.48
N ASN A 164 -12.34 -18.07 1.86
CA ASN A 164 -12.46 -18.19 0.41
C ASN A 164 -12.38 -16.81 -0.28
N PHE A 165 -13.09 -15.81 0.25
CA PHE A 165 -13.02 -14.44 -0.22
C PHE A 165 -11.58 -13.89 -0.17
N VAL A 166 -10.91 -13.99 0.98
CA VAL A 166 -9.53 -13.55 1.15
C VAL A 166 -8.60 -14.24 0.15
N LYS A 167 -8.74 -15.55 -0.04
CA LYS A 167 -7.97 -16.30 -1.04
C LYS A 167 -8.17 -15.74 -2.45
N ASN A 168 -9.42 -15.49 -2.85
CA ASN A 168 -9.76 -14.98 -4.18
C ASN A 168 -9.21 -13.55 -4.39
N VAL A 169 -9.30 -12.69 -3.38
CA VAL A 169 -8.71 -11.34 -3.42
C VAL A 169 -7.19 -11.41 -3.56
N MET A 170 -6.50 -12.28 -2.81
CA MET A 170 -5.04 -12.44 -2.92
C MET A 170 -4.62 -12.92 -4.31
N ALA A 171 -5.36 -13.88 -4.88
CA ALA A 171 -5.14 -14.35 -6.24
C ALA A 171 -5.33 -13.21 -7.26
N PHE A 172 -6.41 -12.44 -7.14
CA PHE A 172 -6.68 -11.30 -8.02
C PHE A 172 -5.55 -10.27 -8.04
N ILE A 173 -5.13 -9.77 -6.86
CA ILE A 173 -4.07 -8.75 -6.78
C ILE A 173 -2.71 -9.29 -7.23
N LYS A 174 -2.47 -10.60 -7.08
CA LYS A 174 -1.25 -11.25 -7.57
C LYS A 174 -1.23 -11.29 -9.10
N TYR A 175 -2.32 -11.70 -9.73
CA TYR A 175 -2.40 -11.79 -11.21
C TYR A 175 -2.44 -10.41 -11.88
N THR A 176 -3.01 -9.40 -11.23
CA THR A 176 -3.08 -8.02 -11.75
C THR A 176 -1.89 -7.15 -11.36
N ASN A 177 -0.97 -7.66 -10.54
CA ASN A 177 0.18 -6.94 -9.97
C ASN A 177 -0.16 -5.64 -9.19
N MET A 178 -1.34 -5.63 -8.57
CA MET A 178 -1.80 -4.55 -7.68
C MET A 178 -1.02 -4.55 -6.35
N ASP A 179 -1.00 -3.41 -5.67
CA ASP A 179 -0.18 -3.10 -4.50
C ASP A 179 -0.95 -3.06 -3.19
N PHE A 180 -2.28 -2.91 -3.25
CA PHE A 180 -3.11 -2.84 -2.06
C PHE A 180 -4.54 -3.32 -2.33
N VAL A 181 -5.25 -3.57 -1.24
CA VAL A 181 -6.68 -3.88 -1.23
C VAL A 181 -7.39 -2.77 -0.46
N ASP A 182 -8.47 -2.25 -1.03
CA ASP A 182 -9.38 -1.30 -0.41
C ASP A 182 -10.73 -1.98 -0.18
N ILE A 183 -11.26 -1.88 1.05
CA ILE A 183 -12.60 -2.36 1.37
C ILE A 183 -13.53 -1.16 1.52
N ASP A 184 -14.52 -1.08 0.65
CA ASP A 184 -15.54 -0.04 0.62
C ASP A 184 -16.90 -0.66 0.95
N TRP A 185 -17.15 -0.89 2.24
CA TRP A 185 -18.40 -1.47 2.73
C TRP A 185 -19.34 -0.34 3.19
N GLU A 186 -20.44 -0.16 2.48
CA GLU A 186 -21.42 0.90 2.72
C GLU A 186 -22.82 0.35 3.11
N TYR A 187 -23.14 0.14 4.39
CA TYR A 187 -22.27 0.22 5.57
C TYR A 187 -22.45 -1.00 6.48
N PRO A 188 -21.41 -1.42 7.24
CA PRO A 188 -21.55 -2.45 8.26
C PRO A 188 -22.69 -2.13 9.23
N ALA A 189 -23.48 -3.13 9.61
CA ALA A 189 -24.61 -3.02 10.54
C ALA A 189 -25.80 -2.14 10.10
N SER A 190 -25.66 -1.33 9.06
CA SER A 190 -26.77 -0.56 8.49
C SER A 190 -27.61 -1.41 7.56
N LEU A 191 -28.84 -1.74 7.94
CA LEU A 191 -29.79 -2.40 7.04
C LEU A 191 -30.33 -1.40 6.00
N ARG A 192 -30.10 -1.67 4.72
CA ARG A 192 -30.55 -0.83 3.60
C ARG A 192 -31.16 -1.70 2.50
N ASP A 193 -32.34 -1.33 2.03
CA ASP A 193 -32.93 -1.93 0.83
C ASP A 193 -32.17 -1.45 -0.43
N PRO A 194 -32.14 -2.26 -1.50
CA PRO A 194 -31.61 -1.84 -2.78
C PRO A 194 -32.23 -0.53 -3.28
N ASP A 195 -31.40 0.49 -3.57
CA ASP A 195 -31.84 1.72 -4.22
C ASP A 195 -31.86 1.55 -5.74
N LYS A 196 -32.89 0.84 -6.20
CA LYS A 196 -33.11 0.58 -7.63
C LYS A 196 -33.45 1.84 -8.43
N VAL A 197 -33.79 2.94 -7.75
CA VAL A 197 -34.02 4.24 -8.38
C VAL A 197 -32.70 4.88 -8.74
N ASP A 198 -31.68 4.81 -7.89
CA ASP A 198 -30.35 5.32 -8.20
C ASP A 198 -29.61 4.42 -9.20
N ASN A 199 -29.56 3.12 -8.91
CA ASN A 199 -28.91 2.13 -9.76
C ASN A 199 -29.71 0.82 -9.76
N THR A 200 -30.15 0.38 -10.95
CA THR A 200 -30.93 -0.87 -11.09
C THR A 200 -30.15 -2.11 -10.62
N ASN A 201 -28.83 -2.02 -10.52
CA ASN A 201 -27.94 -3.07 -10.06
C ASN A 201 -27.52 -2.92 -8.59
N ASP A 202 -28.05 -1.95 -7.84
CA ASP A 202 -27.77 -1.82 -6.41
C ASP A 202 -28.28 -3.03 -5.63
N GLU A 203 -27.48 -3.55 -4.71
CA GLU A 203 -27.78 -4.73 -3.91
C GLU A 203 -28.27 -4.39 -2.50
N GLY A 204 -28.16 -3.13 -2.09
CA GLY A 204 -28.44 -2.75 -0.71
C GLY A 204 -27.43 -3.36 0.26
N THR A 205 -27.86 -3.47 1.52
CA THR A 205 -27.18 -4.21 2.59
C THR A 205 -28.20 -5.04 3.35
N THR A 206 -29.05 -5.76 2.61
CA THR A 206 -30.23 -6.48 3.14
C THR A 206 -29.92 -7.58 4.16
N LYS A 207 -28.63 -7.92 4.33
CA LYS A 207 -28.14 -8.93 5.27
C LYS A 207 -27.42 -8.33 6.48
N ALA A 208 -27.30 -7.01 6.57
CA ALA A 208 -26.55 -6.34 7.62
C ALA A 208 -27.09 -6.69 9.02
N THR A 209 -26.17 -6.84 9.97
CA THR A 209 -26.49 -7.14 11.37
C THR A 209 -25.59 -6.33 12.32
N PRO A 210 -25.99 -6.11 13.57
CA PRO A 210 -25.10 -5.47 14.56
C PRO A 210 -23.77 -6.21 14.78
N ALA A 211 -23.68 -7.50 14.46
CA ALA A 211 -22.45 -8.27 14.56
C ALA A 211 -21.40 -7.86 13.51
N ASP A 212 -21.82 -7.17 12.44
CA ASP A 212 -20.93 -6.67 11.39
C ASP A 212 -19.83 -5.77 11.95
N LYS A 213 -20.10 -5.04 13.04
CA LYS A 213 -19.11 -4.19 13.71
C LYS A 213 -17.86 -4.97 14.15
N GLU A 214 -18.02 -6.17 14.69
CA GLU A 214 -16.89 -7.03 15.05
C GLU A 214 -16.40 -7.83 13.83
N ASN A 215 -17.33 -8.35 13.02
CA ASN A 215 -16.98 -9.18 11.86
C ASN A 215 -16.14 -8.40 10.83
N PHE A 216 -16.36 -7.10 10.69
CA PHE A 216 -15.57 -6.25 9.81
C PHE A 216 -14.11 -6.20 10.25
N ILE A 217 -13.83 -6.09 11.55
CA ILE A 217 -12.46 -6.14 12.09
C ILE A 217 -11.81 -7.50 11.82
N ILE A 218 -12.55 -8.59 11.97
CA ILE A 218 -12.04 -9.95 11.68
C ILE A 218 -11.69 -10.08 10.19
N LEU A 219 -12.55 -9.58 9.29
CA LEU A 219 -12.28 -9.54 7.86
C LEU A 219 -11.01 -8.76 7.53
N LEU A 220 -10.86 -7.55 8.08
CA LEU A 220 -9.68 -6.73 7.86
C LEU A 220 -8.40 -7.41 8.39
N GLN A 221 -8.48 -8.10 9.53
CA GLN A 221 -7.33 -8.83 10.08
C GLN A 221 -6.94 -10.03 9.21
N ASP A 222 -7.92 -10.79 8.70
CA ASP A 222 -7.67 -11.92 7.79
C ASP A 222 -7.03 -11.44 6.47
N LEU A 223 -7.51 -10.32 5.90
CA LEU A 223 -6.90 -9.68 4.74
C LEU A 223 -5.47 -9.20 5.04
N LYS A 224 -5.24 -8.49 6.15
CA LYS A 224 -3.91 -7.99 6.51
C LYS A 224 -2.90 -9.12 6.70
N ASN A 225 -3.32 -10.21 7.34
CA ASN A 225 -2.48 -11.40 7.50
C ASN A 225 -2.12 -12.04 6.15
N ALA A 226 -3.09 -12.16 5.25
CA ALA A 226 -2.89 -12.73 3.92
C ALA A 226 -1.98 -11.84 3.04
N LEU A 227 -2.18 -10.52 3.08
CA LEU A 227 -1.34 -9.53 2.40
C LEU A 227 0.11 -9.59 2.89
N ASN A 228 0.33 -9.65 4.21
CA ASN A 228 1.67 -9.78 4.79
C ASN A 228 2.35 -11.09 4.36
N LYS A 229 1.61 -12.20 4.36
CA LYS A 229 2.11 -13.51 3.93
C LYS A 229 2.51 -13.50 2.45
N GLN A 230 1.59 -13.09 1.57
CA GLN A 230 1.87 -13.03 0.13
C GLN A 230 2.99 -12.03 -0.19
N GLY A 231 3.04 -10.91 0.54
CA GLY A 231 4.12 -9.93 0.44
C GLY A 231 5.49 -10.52 0.76
N ALA A 232 5.61 -11.26 1.86
CA ALA A 232 6.85 -11.94 2.23
C ALA A 232 7.28 -12.99 1.17
N GLU A 233 6.33 -13.74 0.61
CA GLU A 233 6.59 -14.75 -0.44
C GLU A 233 7.07 -14.12 -1.76
N LEU A 234 6.57 -12.92 -2.09
CA LEU A 234 6.88 -12.24 -3.36
C LEU A 234 7.96 -11.16 -3.23
N GLY A 235 8.48 -10.89 -2.03
CA GLY A 235 9.39 -9.77 -1.79
C GLY A 235 8.73 -8.42 -2.07
N LYS A 236 7.45 -8.29 -1.74
CA LYS A 236 6.61 -7.11 -1.98
C LYS A 236 5.93 -6.65 -0.69
N THR A 237 5.78 -5.35 -0.49
CA THR A 237 4.94 -4.82 0.59
C THR A 237 3.57 -4.50 0.04
N TYR A 238 2.53 -5.03 0.68
CA TYR A 238 1.14 -4.73 0.34
C TYR A 238 0.50 -3.86 1.41
N GLU A 239 -0.43 -3.00 0.99
CA GLU A 239 -1.23 -2.18 1.90
C GLU A 239 -2.69 -2.65 1.97
N LEU A 240 -3.35 -2.32 3.07
CA LEU A 240 -4.78 -2.48 3.29
C LEU A 240 -5.37 -1.12 3.62
N SER A 241 -6.33 -0.68 2.82
CA SER A 241 -7.12 0.52 3.07
C SER A 241 -8.60 0.20 3.20
N VAL A 242 -9.35 1.19 3.66
CA VAL A 242 -10.81 1.15 3.70
C VAL A 242 -11.37 2.52 3.32
N ALA A 243 -12.56 2.54 2.72
CA ALA A 243 -13.42 3.72 2.69
C ALA A 243 -14.46 3.64 3.82
N ILE A 244 -14.62 4.72 4.58
CA ILE A 244 -15.47 4.77 5.78
C ILE A 244 -16.30 6.06 5.83
N PRO A 245 -17.50 6.03 6.45
CA PRO A 245 -18.45 7.15 6.41
C PRO A 245 -17.95 8.38 7.17
N ALA A 246 -18.32 9.57 6.70
CA ALA A 246 -18.07 10.82 7.44
C ALA A 246 -19.03 11.03 8.62
N GLY A 247 -20.32 10.73 8.43
CA GLY A 247 -21.38 11.02 9.42
C GLY A 247 -21.35 10.10 10.64
N LYS A 248 -21.42 10.67 11.84
CA LYS A 248 -21.24 9.92 13.10
C LYS A 248 -22.25 8.78 13.28
N ALA A 249 -23.47 8.95 12.78
CA ALA A 249 -24.53 7.96 12.90
C ALA A 249 -24.12 6.61 12.30
N LYS A 250 -23.44 6.62 11.15
CA LYS A 250 -22.96 5.40 10.48
C LYS A 250 -21.70 4.84 11.12
N VAL A 251 -20.83 5.71 11.64
CA VAL A 251 -19.66 5.29 12.43
C VAL A 251 -20.12 4.53 13.69
N ASP A 252 -21.08 5.08 14.43
CA ASP A 252 -21.56 4.51 15.69
C ASP A 252 -22.22 3.14 15.51
N GLU A 253 -23.02 3.03 14.44
CA GLU A 253 -23.76 1.82 14.08
C GLU A 253 -22.81 0.64 13.78
N GLY A 254 -21.77 0.87 12.96
CA GLY A 254 -21.03 -0.22 12.32
C GLY A 254 -19.51 -0.25 12.52
N ILE A 255 -18.87 0.80 13.04
CA ILE A 255 -17.40 0.94 12.99
C ILE A 255 -16.78 0.94 14.38
N ASP A 256 -15.85 0.01 14.63
CA ASP A 256 -14.91 0.08 15.76
C ASP A 256 -13.65 0.81 15.32
N VAL A 257 -13.62 2.13 15.55
CA VAL A 257 -12.57 3.04 15.06
C VAL A 257 -11.19 2.62 15.55
N ALA A 258 -11.02 2.41 16.86
CA ALA A 258 -9.72 2.09 17.43
C ALA A 258 -9.16 0.77 16.89
N LYS A 259 -9.98 -0.28 16.80
CA LYS A 259 -9.54 -1.57 16.24
C LYS A 259 -9.22 -1.45 14.76
N LEU A 260 -10.07 -0.78 13.97
CA LEU A 260 -9.88 -0.62 12.53
C LEU A 260 -8.54 0.06 12.22
N PHE A 261 -8.25 1.20 12.85
CA PHE A 261 -7.01 1.97 12.62
C PHE A 261 -5.73 1.27 13.13
N ASN A 262 -5.87 0.23 13.96
CA ASN A 262 -4.75 -0.63 14.32
C ASN A 262 -4.42 -1.69 13.25
N VAL A 263 -5.39 -2.05 12.40
CA VAL A 263 -5.22 -3.09 11.36
C VAL A 263 -4.83 -2.50 10.01
N VAL A 264 -5.55 -1.46 9.56
CA VAL A 264 -5.37 -0.87 8.22
C VAL A 264 -4.13 0.02 8.14
N ASP A 265 -3.56 0.19 6.96
CA ASP A 265 -2.44 1.09 6.72
C ASP A 265 -2.91 2.55 6.62
N PHE A 266 -4.08 2.79 6.05
CA PHE A 266 -4.79 4.07 6.04
C PHE A 266 -6.29 3.88 5.82
N ALA A 267 -7.08 4.91 6.12
CA ALA A 267 -8.52 4.93 5.90
C ALA A 267 -8.92 6.22 5.18
N ASN A 268 -9.70 6.06 4.12
CA ASN A 268 -10.31 7.11 3.32
C ASN A 268 -11.65 7.48 3.96
N ILE A 269 -11.73 8.64 4.61
CA ILE A 269 -13.01 9.13 5.14
C ILE A 269 -13.74 9.81 3.99
N MET A 270 -14.95 9.32 3.68
CA MET A 270 -15.81 9.84 2.61
C MET A 270 -16.43 11.18 3.03
N THR A 271 -15.62 12.22 3.19
CA THR A 271 -16.03 13.59 3.57
C THR A 271 -16.61 14.36 2.39
N TYR A 272 -17.50 13.70 1.65
CA TYR A 272 -18.34 14.18 0.57
C TYR A 272 -19.71 13.51 0.71
N ASP A 273 -20.70 13.89 -0.10
CA ASP A 273 -22.09 13.42 0.06
C ASP A 273 -22.67 13.67 1.46
N MET A 274 -22.21 14.69 2.16
CA MET A 274 -22.71 15.05 3.50
C MET A 274 -24.03 15.87 3.42
N ALA A 275 -24.39 16.35 2.23
CA ALA A 275 -25.67 16.99 1.94
C ALA A 275 -26.08 16.72 0.48
N GLY A 276 -27.37 16.52 0.24
CA GLY A 276 -27.89 16.26 -1.10
C GLY A 276 -29.42 16.16 -1.14
N ALA A 277 -29.95 15.86 -2.33
CA ALA A 277 -31.38 15.90 -2.64
C ALA A 277 -32.25 14.87 -1.90
N TRP A 278 -31.67 14.01 -1.06
CA TRP A 278 -32.40 13.22 -0.07
C TRP A 278 -33.01 14.07 1.06
N SER A 279 -32.64 15.36 1.14
CA SER A 279 -33.23 16.37 2.02
C SER A 279 -33.76 17.55 1.18
N THR A 280 -34.81 18.20 1.66
CA THR A 280 -35.28 19.49 1.10
C THR A 280 -34.48 20.67 1.62
N VAL A 281 -33.59 20.48 2.59
CA VAL A 281 -32.72 21.54 3.11
C VAL A 281 -31.39 21.49 2.35
N SER A 282 -31.05 22.57 1.67
CA SER A 282 -29.77 22.72 0.97
C SER A 282 -28.61 22.85 1.96
N GLY A 283 -27.40 22.54 1.50
CA GLY A 283 -26.19 22.66 2.31
C GLY A 283 -24.94 22.29 1.54
N HIS A 284 -23.80 22.33 2.22
CA HIS A 284 -22.52 21.95 1.63
C HIS A 284 -22.32 20.44 1.68
N GLN A 285 -22.00 19.82 0.54
CA GLN A 285 -21.79 18.37 0.51
C GLN A 285 -20.41 17.94 1.01
N THR A 286 -19.43 18.85 1.03
CA THR A 286 -18.01 18.54 1.25
C THR A 286 -17.25 19.67 1.97
N ALA A 287 -17.96 20.41 2.83
CA ALA A 287 -17.37 21.53 3.58
C ALA A 287 -16.22 21.08 4.49
N LEU A 288 -15.17 21.93 4.58
CA LEU A 288 -14.05 21.69 5.49
C LEU A 288 -14.48 21.88 6.95
N TYR A 289 -15.15 22.98 7.26
CA TYR A 289 -15.66 23.28 8.60
C TYR A 289 -17.19 23.36 8.61
N THR A 290 -17.79 23.13 9.78
CA THR A 290 -19.22 23.34 9.96
C THR A 290 -19.54 24.83 9.97
N ASN A 291 -20.41 25.28 9.04
CA ASN A 291 -20.98 26.62 9.13
C ASN A 291 -21.76 26.78 10.45
N PRO A 292 -21.52 27.83 11.26
CA PRO A 292 -22.19 28.03 12.54
C PRO A 292 -23.73 28.09 12.48
N ASN A 293 -24.29 28.48 11.34
CA ASN A 293 -25.73 28.56 11.07
C ASN A 293 -26.32 27.26 10.49
N SER A 294 -25.49 26.23 10.28
CA SER A 294 -25.96 24.94 9.76
C SER A 294 -26.93 24.28 10.72
N PRO A 295 -28.09 23.79 10.26
CA PRO A 295 -29.01 23.01 11.08
C PRO A 295 -28.44 21.62 11.42
N PHE A 296 -27.36 21.19 10.74
CA PHE A 296 -26.74 19.88 10.88
C PHE A 296 -25.49 19.89 11.77
N LYS A 297 -25.28 20.97 12.53
CA LYS A 297 -24.11 21.11 13.41
C LYS A 297 -24.05 19.98 14.45
N GLY A 298 -22.89 19.35 14.58
CA GLY A 298 -22.67 18.23 15.50
C GLY A 298 -23.14 16.87 14.96
N GLU A 299 -23.52 16.77 13.69
CA GLU A 299 -23.84 15.51 13.01
C GLU A 299 -22.62 14.86 12.32
N CYS A 300 -21.45 15.52 12.37
CA CYS A 300 -20.26 15.15 11.60
C CYS A 300 -20.51 15.19 10.09
N LEU A 301 -21.13 16.30 9.65
CA LEU A 301 -21.38 16.61 8.24
C LEU A 301 -20.47 17.77 7.75
N SER A 302 -19.22 17.75 8.23
CA SER A 302 -18.08 18.52 7.75
C SER A 302 -16.80 17.72 7.97
N VAL A 303 -15.74 18.01 7.20
CA VAL A 303 -14.43 17.33 7.33
C VAL A 303 -13.91 17.44 8.77
N ASP A 304 -13.94 18.63 9.36
CA ASP A 304 -13.42 18.89 10.71
C ASP A 304 -14.15 18.08 11.78
N GLU A 305 -15.49 18.10 11.79
CA GLU A 305 -16.25 17.32 12.78
C GLU A 305 -16.00 15.81 12.64
N SER A 306 -16.00 15.28 11.41
CA SER A 306 -15.72 13.86 11.17
C SER A 306 -14.31 13.47 11.62
N VAL A 307 -13.28 14.22 11.21
CA VAL A 307 -11.89 13.93 11.59
C VAL A 307 -11.71 13.98 13.11
N ASN A 308 -12.25 15.00 13.77
CA ASN A 308 -12.19 15.12 15.22
C ASN A 308 -12.91 13.96 15.92
N TYR A 309 -14.05 13.52 15.38
CA TYR A 309 -14.77 12.35 15.89
C TYR A 309 -13.94 11.07 15.79
N TYR A 310 -13.31 10.81 14.65
CA TYR A 310 -12.44 9.64 14.47
C TYR A 310 -11.25 9.66 15.41
N ILE A 311 -10.56 10.79 15.54
CA ILE A 311 -9.39 10.93 16.44
C ILE A 311 -9.82 10.72 17.90
N ALA A 312 -10.94 11.30 18.33
CA ALA A 312 -11.48 11.12 19.67
C ALA A 312 -11.83 9.65 19.97
N ASN A 313 -12.14 8.86 18.94
CA ASN A 313 -12.44 7.42 19.04
C ASN A 313 -11.23 6.51 18.74
N GLY A 314 -10.01 7.05 18.72
CA GLY A 314 -8.76 6.28 18.67
C GLY A 314 -8.15 6.12 17.27
N ALA A 315 -8.64 6.84 16.27
CA ALA A 315 -7.97 6.90 14.97
C ALA A 315 -6.62 7.63 15.09
N LYS A 316 -5.61 7.12 14.37
CA LYS A 316 -4.29 7.75 14.27
C LYS A 316 -4.34 8.81 13.16
N PRO A 317 -4.07 10.11 13.43
CA PRO A 317 -4.18 11.17 12.43
C PRO A 317 -3.45 10.85 11.12
N GLU A 318 -2.22 10.34 11.20
CA GLU A 318 -1.36 10.01 10.06
C GLU A 318 -1.90 8.90 9.13
N LYS A 319 -2.96 8.19 9.56
CA LYS A 319 -3.67 7.18 8.77
C LYS A 319 -4.99 7.69 8.17
N ILE A 320 -5.45 8.88 8.55
CA ILE A 320 -6.69 9.47 8.05
C ILE A 320 -6.42 10.17 6.71
N VAL A 321 -7.15 9.80 5.68
CA VAL A 321 -7.15 10.45 4.36
C VAL A 321 -8.52 11.07 4.14
N ILE A 322 -8.60 12.38 3.88
CA ILE A 322 -9.87 13.11 3.75
C ILE A 322 -10.30 13.26 2.29
N GLY A 323 -11.61 13.31 2.05
CA GLY A 323 -12.23 13.31 0.73
C GLY A 323 -12.36 14.69 0.06
N ALA A 324 -12.28 14.68 -1.26
CA ALA A 324 -12.62 15.76 -2.18
C ALA A 324 -13.65 15.30 -3.23
N ALA A 325 -14.65 16.14 -3.50
CA ALA A 325 -15.70 15.85 -4.46
C ALA A 325 -15.44 16.57 -5.79
N TYR A 326 -15.07 15.82 -6.83
CA TYR A 326 -14.91 16.35 -8.19
C TYR A 326 -16.24 16.41 -8.94
N TYR A 327 -17.33 16.56 -8.20
CA TYR A 327 -18.68 16.63 -8.73
C TYR A 327 -19.56 17.49 -7.82
N THR A 328 -20.70 17.91 -8.34
CA THR A 328 -21.70 18.69 -7.60
C THR A 328 -22.78 17.81 -6.96
N ARG A 329 -23.41 18.31 -5.90
CA ARG A 329 -24.77 17.94 -5.46
C ARG A 329 -25.64 19.18 -5.52
N GLY A 330 -26.92 19.06 -5.86
CA GLY A 330 -27.75 20.24 -6.10
C GLY A 330 -29.26 20.06 -5.98
N TRP A 331 -29.95 21.20 -5.87
CA TRP A 331 -31.39 21.33 -5.63
C TRP A 331 -32.02 22.41 -6.54
N GLU A 332 -33.32 22.28 -6.76
CA GLU A 332 -34.13 23.29 -7.45
C GLU A 332 -34.85 24.24 -6.50
N LYS A 333 -34.98 25.50 -6.94
CA LYS A 333 -35.82 26.52 -6.30
C LYS A 333 -35.61 26.63 -4.79
N VAL A 334 -34.36 26.59 -4.35
CA VAL A 334 -33.97 26.82 -2.96
C VAL A 334 -34.28 28.26 -2.57
N SER A 335 -35.04 28.42 -1.49
CA SER A 335 -35.41 29.72 -0.94
C SER A 335 -34.22 30.47 -0.35
N ASN A 336 -34.18 31.79 -0.52
CA ASN A 336 -33.14 32.64 0.06
C ASN A 336 -33.52 33.17 1.47
N ASN A 337 -34.10 32.30 2.31
CA ASN A 337 -34.55 32.65 3.66
C ASN A 337 -33.96 31.69 4.72
N GLY A 338 -32.87 31.02 4.38
CA GLY A 338 -32.12 30.19 5.32
C GLY A 338 -31.54 31.02 6.48
N PRO A 339 -31.11 30.36 7.56
CA PRO A 339 -30.53 30.99 8.74
C PRO A 339 -29.23 31.78 8.49
N ASP A 340 -28.55 31.58 7.36
CA ASP A 340 -27.33 32.32 7.01
C ASP A 340 -27.62 33.46 6.02
N ALA A 341 -27.85 34.66 6.55
CA ALA A 341 -28.10 35.85 5.74
C ALA A 341 -26.89 36.31 4.91
N SER A 342 -25.68 35.85 5.22
CA SER A 342 -24.46 36.25 4.50
C SER A 342 -24.15 35.37 3.30
N ASN A 343 -24.72 34.15 3.28
CA ASN A 343 -24.50 33.15 2.24
C ASN A 343 -25.85 32.75 1.61
N PRO A 344 -26.28 33.44 0.55
CA PRO A 344 -27.59 33.24 -0.07
C PRO A 344 -27.86 31.78 -0.43
N GLY A 345 -29.09 31.34 -0.21
CA GLY A 345 -29.55 29.98 -0.52
C GLY A 345 -29.06 28.90 0.44
N LEU A 346 -28.00 29.10 1.25
CA LEU A 346 -27.57 28.08 2.21
C LEU A 346 -28.63 27.80 3.25
N PHE A 347 -28.87 26.51 3.49
CA PHE A 347 -29.86 26.01 4.46
C PHE A 347 -31.28 26.51 4.17
N GLY A 348 -31.52 26.98 2.94
CA GLY A 348 -32.84 27.26 2.41
C GLY A 348 -33.60 25.99 2.08
N THR A 349 -34.93 26.12 1.96
CA THR A 349 -35.81 25.01 1.59
C THR A 349 -35.93 24.94 0.06
N ALA A 350 -35.61 23.78 -0.50
CA ALA A 350 -35.79 23.42 -1.90
C ALA A 350 -37.24 23.03 -2.18
N ALA A 351 -37.74 23.37 -3.37
CA ALA A 351 -39.04 22.93 -3.82
C ALA A 351 -38.95 21.55 -4.47
N VAL A 352 -39.93 20.68 -4.21
CA VAL A 352 -40.05 19.36 -4.85
C VAL A 352 -40.71 19.53 -6.22
N VAL A 353 -39.90 19.82 -7.23
CA VAL A 353 -40.39 20.19 -8.59
C VAL A 353 -39.86 19.30 -9.70
N ASN A 354 -38.92 18.41 -9.40
CA ASN A 354 -38.38 17.43 -10.33
C ASN A 354 -38.85 16.01 -9.99
N LYS A 355 -38.42 15.06 -10.81
CA LYS A 355 -38.69 13.64 -10.63
C LYS A 355 -37.42 12.82 -10.81
N ASP A 356 -37.29 11.76 -10.02
CA ASP A 356 -36.30 10.70 -10.24
C ASP A 356 -36.72 9.81 -11.43
N ALA A 357 -35.86 8.86 -11.83
CA ALA A 357 -36.11 7.99 -12.98
C ALA A 357 -37.38 7.13 -12.83
N ASP A 358 -37.77 6.81 -11.60
CA ASP A 358 -39.00 6.08 -11.26
C ASP A 358 -40.24 6.98 -11.15
N LEU A 359 -40.11 8.26 -11.52
CA LEU A 359 -41.13 9.30 -11.45
C LEU A 359 -41.48 9.78 -10.04
N THR A 360 -40.78 9.33 -8.99
CA THR A 360 -40.98 9.86 -7.64
C THR A 360 -40.58 11.34 -7.56
N PRO A 361 -41.36 12.19 -6.87
CA PRO A 361 -41.01 13.60 -6.73
C PRO A 361 -39.71 13.81 -5.94
N THR A 362 -38.87 14.73 -6.40
CA THR A 362 -37.57 15.04 -5.78
C THR A 362 -37.31 16.55 -5.76
N PRO A 363 -36.62 17.09 -4.74
CA PRO A 363 -36.15 18.47 -4.72
C PRO A 363 -34.85 18.69 -5.52
N GLY A 364 -34.24 17.62 -6.03
CA GLY A 364 -32.92 17.71 -6.65
C GLY A 364 -32.90 18.37 -8.02
N ALA A 365 -31.75 18.95 -8.35
CA ALA A 365 -31.51 19.58 -9.64
C ALA A 365 -31.22 18.56 -10.75
N LEU A 366 -31.33 19.00 -12.01
CA LEU A 366 -30.98 18.15 -13.16
C LEU A 366 -29.48 17.81 -13.13
N ASN A 367 -29.15 16.54 -13.41
CA ASN A 367 -27.78 16.07 -13.57
C ASN A 367 -27.18 16.51 -14.93
N GLU A 368 -25.87 16.30 -15.07
CA GLU A 368 -25.14 16.38 -16.34
C GLU A 368 -25.72 15.40 -17.37
N ALA A 369 -25.74 14.11 -17.02
CA ALA A 369 -26.40 13.08 -17.80
C ALA A 369 -27.93 13.17 -17.60
N PRO A 370 -28.74 13.31 -18.66
CA PRO A 370 -30.19 13.35 -18.53
C PRO A 370 -30.73 12.04 -17.94
N ILE A 371 -31.64 12.17 -16.97
CA ILE A 371 -32.39 11.04 -16.43
C ILE A 371 -33.44 10.59 -17.45
N LYS A 372 -33.59 9.29 -17.60
CA LYS A 372 -34.61 8.69 -18.47
C LYS A 372 -35.62 7.90 -17.64
N ASN A 373 -36.89 8.11 -17.92
CA ASN A 373 -37.98 7.43 -17.22
C ASN A 373 -37.86 5.91 -17.39
N GLY A 374 -37.90 5.18 -16.26
CA GLY A 374 -37.81 3.72 -16.25
C GLY A 374 -36.40 3.14 -16.34
N GLU A 375 -35.36 3.99 -16.46
CA GLU A 375 -33.97 3.59 -16.21
C GLU A 375 -33.60 3.85 -14.73
N GLY A 376 -32.33 3.66 -14.35
CA GLY A 376 -31.80 4.13 -13.07
C GLY A 376 -31.32 5.58 -13.17
N GLY A 377 -31.49 6.34 -12.09
CA GLY A 377 -30.92 7.67 -11.85
C GLY A 377 -31.78 8.54 -10.94
N ARG A 378 -31.18 9.11 -9.89
CA ARG A 378 -31.79 10.19 -9.09
C ARG A 378 -31.46 11.57 -9.64
N ALA A 379 -32.40 12.51 -9.59
CA ALA A 379 -32.08 13.92 -9.82
C ALA A 379 -31.37 14.43 -8.58
N GLY A 380 -30.04 14.49 -8.65
CA GLY A 380 -29.18 14.87 -7.53
C GLY A 380 -28.37 16.13 -7.78
N GLY A 381 -28.58 16.79 -8.92
CA GLY A 381 -27.74 17.90 -9.37
C GLY A 381 -26.29 17.48 -9.56
N VAL A 382 -26.02 16.28 -10.06
CA VAL A 382 -24.67 15.73 -10.24
C VAL A 382 -24.08 16.17 -11.56
N TRP A 383 -23.06 17.01 -11.49
CA TRP A 383 -22.24 17.47 -12.60
C TRP A 383 -20.77 17.25 -12.27
N SER A 384 -20.01 16.72 -13.22
CA SER A 384 -18.57 16.61 -13.10
C SER A 384 -17.93 18.00 -12.97
N TYR A 385 -16.80 18.12 -12.26
CA TYR A 385 -16.08 19.39 -12.12
C TYR A 385 -15.68 19.97 -13.50
N ASN A 386 -15.27 19.11 -14.43
CA ASN A 386 -14.99 19.51 -15.82
C ASN A 386 -16.22 19.93 -16.64
N ALA A 387 -17.44 19.72 -16.13
CA ALA A 387 -18.69 20.12 -16.75
C ALA A 387 -19.31 21.39 -16.13
N LEU A 388 -18.63 22.07 -15.20
CA LEU A 388 -19.17 23.28 -14.54
C LEU A 388 -19.52 24.42 -15.51
N ASN A 389 -18.78 24.56 -16.62
CA ASN A 389 -19.13 25.54 -17.66
C ASN A 389 -20.42 25.17 -18.40
N GLN A 390 -20.67 23.87 -18.61
CA GLN A 390 -21.91 23.39 -19.20
C GLN A 390 -23.08 23.59 -18.23
N LEU A 391 -22.87 23.32 -16.94
CA LEU A 391 -23.82 23.60 -15.86
C LEU A 391 -24.21 25.08 -15.84
N LYS A 392 -23.23 25.99 -15.80
CA LYS A 392 -23.45 27.46 -15.81
C LYS A 392 -24.16 27.94 -17.07
N SER A 393 -23.95 27.27 -18.20
CA SER A 393 -24.66 27.56 -19.45
C SER A 393 -26.13 27.12 -19.39
N LYS A 394 -26.39 25.94 -18.81
CA LYS A 394 -27.74 25.38 -18.66
C LYS A 394 -28.59 26.13 -17.62
N TYR A 395 -27.97 26.61 -16.55
CA TYR A 395 -28.62 27.43 -15.52
C TYR A 395 -28.06 28.86 -15.58
N THR A 396 -28.52 29.62 -16.57
CA THR A 396 -28.09 31.00 -16.77
C THR A 396 -28.33 31.84 -15.51
N GLY A 397 -27.30 32.54 -15.04
CA GLY A 397 -27.34 33.37 -13.83
C GLY A 397 -26.85 32.68 -12.55
N LEU A 398 -26.38 31.42 -12.62
CA LEU A 398 -25.61 30.84 -11.51
C LEU A 398 -24.36 31.68 -11.23
N LYS A 399 -24.23 32.12 -9.98
CA LYS A 399 -23.05 32.79 -9.46
C LYS A 399 -22.39 31.92 -8.41
N GLU A 400 -21.07 31.95 -8.39
CA GLU A 400 -20.29 31.29 -7.35
C GLU A 400 -20.21 32.16 -6.10
N TYR A 401 -20.46 31.53 -4.96
CA TYR A 401 -20.36 32.08 -3.62
C TYR A 401 -19.34 31.28 -2.83
N TRP A 402 -18.72 31.93 -1.86
CA TRP A 402 -17.75 31.34 -0.96
C TRP A 402 -18.22 31.51 0.47
N ASP A 403 -18.52 30.38 1.12
CA ASP A 403 -18.78 30.37 2.56
C ASP A 403 -17.43 30.34 3.30
N ASP A 404 -17.03 31.50 3.83
CA ASP A 404 -15.76 31.62 4.52
C ASP A 404 -15.71 30.87 5.85
N SER A 405 -16.86 30.63 6.49
CA SER A 405 -16.92 29.87 7.74
C SER A 405 -16.68 28.37 7.49
N ALA A 406 -17.22 27.85 6.39
CA ALA A 406 -17.11 26.44 6.01
C ALA A 406 -15.89 26.13 5.12
N LYS A 407 -15.25 27.17 4.56
CA LYS A 407 -14.23 27.10 3.51
C LYS A 407 -14.70 26.26 2.31
N SER A 408 -15.92 26.54 1.84
CA SER A 408 -16.57 25.75 0.79
C SER A 408 -17.23 26.63 -0.27
N PRO A 409 -17.05 26.30 -1.56
CA PRO A 409 -17.72 27.00 -2.65
C PRO A 409 -19.10 26.38 -2.94
N TYR A 410 -19.97 27.21 -3.50
CA TYR A 410 -21.23 26.74 -4.08
C TYR A 410 -21.70 27.69 -5.18
N LEU A 411 -22.53 27.20 -6.09
CA LEU A 411 -23.20 27.97 -7.12
C LEU A 411 -24.66 28.18 -6.69
N TYR A 412 -25.13 29.43 -6.76
CA TYR A 412 -26.52 29.76 -6.48
C TYR A 412 -27.04 30.81 -7.47
N ASN A 413 -28.31 30.69 -7.83
CA ASN A 413 -29.02 31.71 -8.60
C ASN A 413 -30.11 32.31 -7.72
N GLU A 414 -29.93 33.57 -7.31
CA GLU A 414 -30.87 34.26 -6.41
C GLU A 414 -32.27 34.47 -7.02
N THR A 415 -32.42 34.39 -8.34
CA THR A 415 -33.72 34.52 -9.02
C THR A 415 -34.45 33.19 -9.14
N THR A 416 -33.76 32.13 -9.54
CA THR A 416 -34.39 30.81 -9.80
C THR A 416 -34.33 29.88 -8.59
N GLY A 417 -33.41 30.11 -7.66
CA GLY A 417 -33.12 29.24 -6.52
C GLY A 417 -32.32 27.99 -6.88
N ALA A 418 -31.79 27.85 -8.11
CA ALA A 418 -30.94 26.71 -8.45
C ALA A 418 -29.65 26.73 -7.60
N PHE A 419 -29.31 25.62 -6.96
CA PHE A 419 -28.20 25.52 -5.99
C PHE A 419 -27.33 24.29 -6.28
N PHE A 420 -26.00 24.46 -6.28
CA PHE A 420 -25.03 23.37 -6.46
C PHE A 420 -23.81 23.55 -5.55
N THR A 421 -23.40 22.53 -4.80
CA THR A 421 -22.22 22.54 -3.90
C THR A 421 -21.19 21.52 -4.37
N TYR A 422 -19.89 21.83 -4.23
CA TYR A 422 -18.78 21.04 -4.79
C TYR A 422 -17.43 21.47 -4.19
N ASP A 423 -16.31 20.88 -4.64
CA ASP A 423 -14.96 21.40 -4.39
C ASP A 423 -14.38 22.15 -5.60
N ASN A 424 -13.62 23.20 -5.34
CA ASN A 424 -12.79 23.88 -6.35
C ASN A 424 -11.33 23.98 -5.88
N ALA A 425 -10.44 24.52 -6.73
CA ALA A 425 -9.03 24.66 -6.39
C ALA A 425 -8.78 25.35 -5.03
N ARG A 426 -9.62 26.34 -4.66
CA ARG A 426 -9.49 27.05 -3.38
C ARG A 426 -9.86 26.16 -2.19
N SER A 427 -10.96 25.41 -2.24
CA SER A 427 -11.31 24.51 -1.13
C SER A 427 -10.33 23.35 -0.99
N ILE A 428 -9.79 22.83 -2.10
CA ILE A 428 -8.74 21.82 -2.07
C ILE A 428 -7.48 22.34 -1.36
N GLN A 429 -7.06 23.58 -1.63
CA GLN A 429 -5.93 24.20 -0.93
C GLN A 429 -6.17 24.31 0.58
N GLU A 430 -7.37 24.72 1.00
CA GLU A 430 -7.74 24.79 2.43
C GLU A 430 -7.77 23.40 3.07
N LYS A 431 -8.30 22.38 2.38
CA LYS A 431 -8.28 20.99 2.86
C LYS A 431 -6.86 20.44 3.01
N VAL A 432 -5.96 20.72 2.06
CA VAL A 432 -4.56 20.29 2.16
C VAL A 432 -3.83 21.03 3.29
N LYS A 433 -4.12 22.32 3.49
CA LYS A 433 -3.62 23.06 4.66
C LYS A 433 -4.08 22.40 5.96
N TYR A 434 -5.36 22.04 6.06
CA TYR A 434 -5.90 21.31 7.20
C TYR A 434 -5.20 19.96 7.42
N VAL A 435 -4.97 19.18 6.36
CA VAL A 435 -4.19 17.91 6.41
C VAL A 435 -2.82 18.13 7.03
N LYS A 436 -2.11 19.20 6.65
CA LYS A 436 -0.79 19.52 7.18
C LYS A 436 -0.84 19.93 8.65
N GLU A 437 -1.78 20.80 9.01
CA GLU A 437 -1.96 21.32 10.37
C GLU A 437 -2.35 20.22 11.37
N HIS A 438 -3.13 19.22 10.93
CA HIS A 438 -3.62 18.13 11.78
C HIS A 438 -2.80 16.83 11.65
N ASN A 439 -1.68 16.86 10.92
CA ASN A 439 -0.84 15.70 10.64
C ASN A 439 -1.61 14.51 10.05
N LEU A 440 -2.55 14.79 9.14
CA LEU A 440 -3.34 13.74 8.49
C LEU A 440 -2.53 13.00 7.42
N GLY A 441 -3.00 11.81 7.07
CA GLY A 441 -2.37 10.91 6.10
C GLY A 441 -2.48 11.34 4.63
N GLY A 442 -3.37 12.28 4.28
CA GLY A 442 -3.46 12.80 2.92
C GLY A 442 -4.87 13.18 2.45
N MET A 443 -5.03 13.21 1.12
CA MET A 443 -6.28 13.49 0.41
C MET A 443 -6.67 12.30 -0.48
N ILE A 444 -7.97 12.05 -0.63
CA ILE A 444 -8.56 11.19 -1.65
C ILE A 444 -9.60 11.98 -2.45
N ALA A 445 -9.73 11.70 -3.74
CA ALA A 445 -10.75 12.33 -4.58
C ALA A 445 -11.65 11.31 -5.30
N TRP A 446 -12.91 11.68 -5.45
CA TRP A 446 -13.90 11.00 -6.28
C TRP A 446 -14.35 11.95 -7.40
N MET A 447 -14.05 11.69 -8.68
CA MET A 447 -13.13 10.67 -9.21
C MET A 447 -12.38 11.16 -10.47
N ALA A 448 -11.41 10.37 -10.95
CA ALA A 448 -10.40 10.80 -11.94
C ALA A 448 -10.98 11.41 -13.23
N SER A 449 -12.01 10.80 -13.81
CA SER A 449 -12.62 11.27 -15.08
C SER A 449 -13.29 12.64 -14.94
N GLN A 450 -13.66 13.03 -13.72
CA GLN A 450 -14.44 14.23 -13.45
C GLN A 450 -13.56 15.48 -13.26
N ASP A 451 -12.25 15.31 -13.09
CA ASP A 451 -11.31 16.43 -13.02
C ASP A 451 -11.23 17.15 -14.37
N ALA A 452 -10.86 18.43 -14.33
CA ALA A 452 -10.73 19.28 -15.51
C ALA A 452 -9.32 19.22 -16.10
N LYS A 453 -9.22 19.46 -17.41
CA LYS A 453 -7.93 19.61 -18.08
C LYS A 453 -7.36 20.99 -17.80
N THR A 454 -6.07 21.06 -17.47
CA THR A 454 -5.31 22.32 -17.54
C THR A 454 -4.80 22.56 -18.97
N THR A 455 -3.60 23.15 -19.14
CA THR A 455 -2.87 23.12 -20.42
C THR A 455 -2.27 21.75 -20.73
N SER A 456 -2.37 20.81 -19.79
CA SER A 456 -1.99 19.40 -19.95
C SER A 456 -2.95 18.66 -20.90
N THR A 457 -2.48 17.54 -21.46
CA THR A 457 -3.36 16.59 -22.14
C THR A 457 -4.17 15.72 -21.17
N LYS A 458 -3.85 15.77 -19.86
CA LYS A 458 -4.49 15.02 -18.77
C LYS A 458 -5.57 15.83 -18.06
N HIS A 459 -6.49 15.14 -17.39
CA HIS A 459 -7.45 15.75 -16.47
C HIS A 459 -6.76 15.92 -15.12
N ASP A 460 -6.23 17.11 -14.85
CA ASP A 460 -5.27 17.32 -13.75
C ASP A 460 -5.45 18.61 -12.95
N GLU A 461 -6.51 19.40 -13.13
CA GLU A 461 -6.64 20.70 -12.45
C GLU A 461 -6.64 20.57 -10.92
N LEU A 462 -7.61 19.86 -10.36
CA LEU A 462 -7.72 19.70 -8.89
C LEU A 462 -6.67 18.71 -8.36
N THR A 463 -6.32 17.71 -9.16
CA THR A 463 -5.28 16.74 -8.81
C THR A 463 -3.92 17.40 -8.66
N LYS A 464 -3.58 18.32 -9.56
CA LYS A 464 -2.35 19.12 -9.50
C LYS A 464 -2.34 20.04 -8.31
N VAL A 465 -3.46 20.71 -8.00
CA VAL A 465 -3.58 21.54 -6.80
C VAL A 465 -3.29 20.70 -5.55
N THR A 466 -3.86 19.51 -5.44
CA THR A 466 -3.59 18.59 -4.32
C THR A 466 -2.12 18.19 -4.25
N LYS A 467 -1.53 17.78 -5.38
CA LYS A 467 -0.12 17.38 -5.47
C LYS A 467 0.81 18.51 -5.05
N GLU A 468 0.66 19.70 -5.64
CA GLU A 468 1.51 20.86 -5.37
C GLU A 468 1.34 21.35 -3.93
N ALA A 469 0.11 21.34 -3.41
CA ALA A 469 -0.13 21.75 -2.04
C ALA A 469 0.43 20.75 -1.03
N LEU A 470 0.39 19.43 -1.28
CA LEU A 470 0.94 18.41 -0.37
C LEU A 470 2.47 18.32 -0.45
N PHE A 471 3.00 18.16 -1.67
CA PHE A 471 4.40 17.81 -1.92
C PHE A 471 5.24 18.96 -2.47
N GLY A 472 4.63 20.05 -2.93
CA GLY A 472 5.33 21.11 -3.65
C GLY A 472 5.67 20.70 -5.09
N SER A 473 6.70 21.32 -5.65
CA SER A 473 7.12 21.11 -7.04
C SER A 473 7.99 19.87 -7.25
N VAL A 474 8.36 19.13 -6.19
CA VAL A 474 9.23 17.95 -6.30
C VAL A 474 8.49 16.77 -6.92
N SER A 475 9.24 15.88 -7.57
CA SER A 475 8.71 14.60 -8.03
C SER A 475 8.34 13.71 -6.84
N LEU A 476 7.34 12.86 -7.01
CA LEU A 476 6.96 11.87 -6.02
C LEU A 476 8.00 10.74 -5.97
N ASP A 477 8.15 10.11 -4.80
CA ASP A 477 9.11 9.04 -4.61
C ASP A 477 8.73 7.81 -5.45
N ASN A 478 9.70 7.24 -6.16
CA ASN A 478 9.51 6.03 -6.95
C ASN A 478 9.59 4.78 -6.09
N TYR A 479 8.77 3.78 -6.42
CA TYR A 479 8.81 2.45 -5.84
C TYR A 479 9.41 1.44 -6.82
N THR A 480 10.11 0.44 -6.30
CA THR A 480 10.55 -0.70 -7.10
C THR A 480 9.33 -1.54 -7.50
N ILE A 481 9.12 -1.72 -8.80
CA ILE A 481 8.04 -2.56 -9.31
C ILE A 481 8.55 -4.00 -9.38
N THR A 482 8.00 -4.86 -8.53
CA THR A 482 8.23 -6.30 -8.58
C THR A 482 7.25 -6.94 -9.54
N TYR A 483 7.75 -7.77 -10.46
CA TYR A 483 6.95 -8.60 -11.35
C TYR A 483 7.09 -10.06 -10.97
N ASN A 484 6.00 -10.83 -11.07
CA ASN A 484 6.06 -12.28 -10.91
C ASN A 484 6.90 -12.89 -12.03
N LYS A 485 7.81 -13.80 -11.68
CA LYS A 485 8.54 -14.60 -12.65
C LYS A 485 7.58 -15.54 -13.37
N LEU A 486 7.71 -15.61 -14.68
CA LEU A 486 6.94 -16.51 -15.53
C LEU A 486 7.66 -17.84 -15.66
N ASN A 487 6.92 -18.94 -15.66
CA ASN A 487 7.47 -20.27 -15.87
C ASN A 487 7.80 -20.50 -17.36
N VAL A 488 8.98 -20.05 -17.77
CA VAL A 488 9.47 -20.20 -19.15
C VAL A 488 10.73 -21.04 -19.16
N THR A 489 10.77 -22.04 -20.03
CA THR A 489 12.00 -22.81 -20.31
C THR A 489 12.46 -22.53 -21.74
N SER A 490 13.75 -22.74 -21.99
CA SER A 490 14.30 -22.72 -23.34
C SER A 490 15.03 -24.01 -23.67
N LYS A 491 15.15 -24.32 -24.95
CA LYS A 491 15.98 -25.40 -25.49
C LYS A 491 16.85 -24.82 -26.60
N LEU A 492 18.14 -25.10 -26.52
CA LEU A 492 19.12 -24.62 -27.49
C LEU A 492 19.95 -25.78 -28.01
N THR A 493 20.12 -25.84 -29.33
CA THR A 493 21.01 -26.78 -30.02
C THR A 493 21.80 -26.05 -31.09
N THR A 494 22.96 -26.58 -31.48
CA THR A 494 23.75 -26.05 -32.60
C THR A 494 23.84 -27.08 -33.73
N SER A 495 23.83 -26.61 -34.96
CA SER A 495 23.96 -27.42 -36.17
C SER A 495 24.70 -26.65 -37.28
N LYS A 496 25.06 -27.34 -38.36
CA LYS A 496 25.61 -26.69 -39.56
C LYS A 496 24.46 -26.16 -40.42
N PRO A 497 24.63 -24.99 -41.08
CA PRO A 497 23.61 -24.47 -41.98
C PRO A 497 23.41 -25.41 -43.17
N ALA A 498 22.19 -25.43 -43.72
CA ALA A 498 21.87 -26.22 -44.91
C ALA A 498 22.68 -25.77 -46.14
N TRP A 499 23.02 -24.47 -46.22
CA TRP A 499 23.81 -23.86 -47.30
C TRP A 499 24.66 -22.71 -46.73
N GLY A 500 25.92 -22.56 -47.18
CA GLY A 500 26.83 -21.49 -46.75
C GLY A 500 27.87 -21.92 -45.70
N SER A 501 28.57 -20.94 -45.11
CA SER A 501 29.55 -21.11 -44.04
C SER A 501 28.99 -20.67 -42.69
N GLY A 502 29.62 -21.08 -41.58
CA GLY A 502 29.19 -20.75 -40.22
C GLY A 502 28.43 -21.87 -39.53
N SER A 503 27.57 -21.52 -38.57
CA SER A 503 26.73 -22.44 -37.78
C SER A 503 25.32 -21.87 -37.58
N VAL A 504 24.40 -22.69 -37.10
CA VAL A 504 23.04 -22.30 -36.72
C VAL A 504 22.82 -22.68 -35.27
N ILE A 505 22.31 -21.74 -34.46
CA ILE A 505 21.76 -22.07 -33.13
C ILE A 505 20.25 -22.14 -33.27
N ASN A 506 19.66 -23.32 -33.08
CA ASN A 506 18.22 -23.48 -32.98
C ASN A 506 17.81 -23.15 -31.54
N LEU A 507 17.01 -22.10 -31.36
CA LEU A 507 16.50 -21.68 -30.07
C LEU A 507 14.99 -21.91 -30.04
N SER A 508 14.50 -22.59 -29.00
CA SER A 508 13.09 -22.57 -28.67
C SER A 508 12.86 -22.13 -27.23
N PHE A 509 11.70 -21.52 -26.98
CA PHE A 509 11.25 -21.21 -25.63
C PHE A 509 9.76 -21.52 -25.48
N THR A 510 9.41 -22.05 -24.31
CA THR A 510 8.07 -22.58 -24.00
C THR A 510 7.49 -21.86 -22.80
N ASN A 511 6.26 -21.37 -22.93
CA ASN A 511 5.48 -20.91 -21.80
C ASN A 511 4.91 -22.13 -21.05
N ASN A 512 5.49 -22.52 -19.91
CA ASN A 512 5.08 -23.68 -19.11
C ASN A 512 4.08 -23.34 -18.00
N GLU A 513 3.50 -22.15 -18.03
CA GLU A 513 2.41 -21.79 -17.14
C GLU A 513 1.26 -22.80 -17.23
N LYS A 514 0.45 -22.86 -16.17
CA LYS A 514 -0.78 -23.66 -16.12
C LYS A 514 -1.90 -22.81 -15.59
N LEU A 515 -3.04 -22.83 -16.27
CA LEU A 515 -4.27 -22.21 -15.80
C LEU A 515 -4.93 -23.15 -14.78
N ILE A 516 -5.17 -22.64 -13.57
CA ILE A 516 -5.75 -23.41 -12.46
C ILE A 516 -6.97 -22.73 -11.84
N GLU A 517 -7.19 -21.45 -12.14
CA GLU A 517 -8.33 -20.71 -11.64
C GLU A 517 -9.60 -21.03 -12.44
N SER A 518 -10.73 -20.73 -11.81
CA SER A 518 -12.06 -20.90 -12.39
C SER A 518 -12.92 -19.68 -12.06
N GLY A 519 -14.13 -19.63 -12.61
CA GLY A 519 -15.00 -18.46 -12.49
C GLY A 519 -14.53 -17.32 -13.40
N GLU A 520 -15.41 -16.35 -13.62
CA GLU A 520 -15.17 -15.31 -14.63
C GLU A 520 -13.95 -14.44 -14.32
N VAL A 521 -13.87 -13.90 -13.11
CA VAL A 521 -12.83 -12.93 -12.74
C VAL A 521 -11.46 -13.57 -12.71
N LEU A 522 -11.27 -14.61 -11.88
CA LEU A 522 -9.95 -15.20 -11.65
C LEU A 522 -9.41 -15.89 -12.89
N SER A 523 -10.23 -16.61 -13.67
CA SER A 523 -9.76 -17.21 -14.93
C SER A 523 -9.32 -16.15 -15.95
N SER A 524 -10.00 -15.00 -16.02
CA SER A 524 -9.65 -13.92 -16.94
C SER A 524 -8.32 -13.27 -16.57
N VAL A 525 -8.15 -12.88 -15.29
CA VAL A 525 -6.91 -12.24 -14.85
C VAL A 525 -5.72 -13.20 -14.80
N GLU A 526 -5.95 -14.48 -14.48
CA GLU A 526 -4.91 -15.52 -14.55
C GLU A 526 -4.45 -15.73 -16.00
N THR A 527 -5.40 -15.86 -16.94
CA THR A 527 -5.08 -16.05 -18.36
C THR A 527 -4.28 -14.88 -18.91
N ALA A 528 -4.65 -13.66 -18.53
CA ALA A 528 -3.85 -12.48 -18.81
C ALA A 528 -2.46 -12.59 -18.18
N ALA A 529 -2.34 -12.77 -16.86
CA ALA A 529 -1.07 -12.82 -16.16
C ALA A 529 -0.09 -13.87 -16.71
N LYS A 530 -0.61 -15.04 -17.11
CA LYS A 530 0.17 -16.21 -17.55
C LYS A 530 0.41 -16.28 -19.06
N THR A 531 -0.16 -15.37 -19.85
CA THR A 531 0.15 -15.25 -21.28
C THR A 531 1.37 -14.33 -21.46
N LEU A 532 2.41 -14.79 -22.16
CA LEU A 532 3.53 -13.92 -22.55
C LEU A 532 3.07 -12.97 -23.65
N LYS A 533 3.38 -11.68 -23.51
CA LYS A 533 2.90 -10.64 -24.43
C LYS A 533 4.08 -9.90 -25.05
N ASN A 534 4.07 -9.72 -26.36
CA ASN A 534 5.07 -8.96 -27.12
C ASN A 534 6.50 -9.24 -26.64
N VAL A 535 6.89 -10.51 -26.69
CA VAL A 535 8.16 -11.00 -26.14
C VAL A 535 9.35 -10.30 -26.79
N LYS A 536 10.35 -9.96 -25.99
CA LYS A 536 11.65 -9.47 -26.48
C LYS A 536 12.76 -10.30 -25.84
N LEU A 537 13.70 -10.76 -26.67
CA LEU A 537 14.85 -11.54 -26.23
C LEU A 537 16.11 -10.69 -26.27
N TYR A 538 16.95 -10.85 -25.25
CA TYR A 538 18.29 -10.29 -25.15
C TYR A 538 19.29 -11.43 -25.06
N ILE A 539 20.18 -11.51 -26.03
CA ILE A 539 21.14 -12.60 -26.18
C ILE A 539 22.53 -12.05 -25.97
N LYS A 540 23.21 -12.51 -24.93
CA LYS A 540 24.61 -12.18 -24.65
C LYS A 540 25.51 -13.26 -25.20
N THR A 541 26.55 -12.87 -25.92
CA THR A 541 27.56 -13.79 -26.45
C THR A 541 28.97 -13.36 -26.07
N ASN A 542 29.91 -14.29 -26.19
CA ASN A 542 31.35 -14.10 -26.10
C ASN A 542 32.02 -14.88 -27.24
N GLY A 543 32.50 -14.17 -28.25
CA GLY A 543 33.13 -14.78 -29.44
C GLY A 543 32.16 -15.43 -30.44
N ILE A 544 30.85 -15.22 -30.29
CA ILE A 544 29.81 -15.61 -31.27
C ILE A 544 29.19 -14.36 -31.88
N THR A 545 29.16 -14.30 -33.21
CA THR A 545 28.53 -13.24 -33.99
C THR A 545 27.22 -13.73 -34.60
N ILE A 546 26.09 -13.20 -34.11
CA ILE A 546 24.76 -13.46 -34.68
C ILE A 546 24.55 -12.52 -35.87
N THR A 547 24.39 -13.07 -37.07
CA THR A 547 24.26 -12.32 -38.33
C THR A 547 22.80 -12.10 -38.75
N GLY A 548 21.88 -12.87 -38.16
CA GLY A 548 20.46 -12.77 -38.43
C GLY A 548 19.72 -13.94 -37.80
N ALA A 549 18.43 -14.03 -38.08
CA ALA A 549 17.62 -15.12 -37.60
C ALA A 549 16.61 -15.58 -38.67
N GLN A 550 16.31 -16.87 -38.72
CA GLN A 550 15.40 -17.50 -39.67
C GLN A 550 14.11 -17.95 -38.97
N TYR A 551 13.05 -18.08 -39.76
CA TYR A 551 11.64 -18.36 -39.45
C TYR A 551 11.30 -18.84 -38.01
N PRO A 552 10.31 -18.23 -37.33
CA PRO A 552 9.63 -16.96 -37.62
C PRO A 552 10.41 -15.82 -36.96
N SER A 553 11.32 -15.15 -37.68
CA SER A 553 12.24 -14.21 -37.01
C SER A 553 12.07 -12.73 -37.39
N PRO A 554 11.75 -11.89 -36.40
CA PRO A 554 12.01 -10.45 -36.43
C PRO A 554 13.49 -10.15 -36.70
N ALA A 555 13.79 -8.92 -37.12
CA ALA A 555 15.18 -8.49 -37.33
C ALA A 555 16.00 -8.59 -36.03
N VAL A 556 17.24 -9.11 -36.14
CA VAL A 556 18.22 -9.08 -35.06
C VAL A 556 18.85 -7.69 -35.02
N LYS A 557 18.82 -7.04 -33.85
CA LYS A 557 19.48 -5.75 -33.59
C LYS A 557 20.57 -5.91 -32.54
N GLN A 558 21.47 -4.94 -32.44
CA GLN A 558 22.41 -4.86 -31.31
C GLN A 558 22.07 -3.65 -30.43
N GLU A 559 21.94 -3.87 -29.13
CA GLU A 559 21.64 -2.84 -28.14
C GLU A 559 22.44 -3.13 -26.86
N ASN A 560 23.24 -2.17 -26.38
CA ASN A 560 23.97 -2.25 -25.10
C ASN A 560 24.75 -3.56 -24.89
N GLY A 561 25.39 -4.07 -25.95
CA GLY A 561 26.18 -5.30 -25.90
C GLY A 561 25.37 -6.60 -25.87
N TYR A 562 24.09 -6.55 -26.24
CA TYR A 562 23.23 -7.71 -26.49
C TYR A 562 22.79 -7.74 -27.96
N TYR A 563 22.56 -8.94 -28.48
CA TYR A 563 21.71 -9.14 -29.65
C TYR A 563 20.25 -9.18 -29.21
N VAL A 564 19.39 -8.45 -29.89
CA VAL A 564 18.00 -8.22 -29.49
C VAL A 564 17.05 -8.66 -30.58
N ILE A 565 16.04 -9.44 -30.20
CA ILE A 565 14.98 -9.91 -31.10
C ILE A 565 13.63 -9.55 -30.50
N ASP A 566 12.83 -8.81 -31.26
CA ASP A 566 11.54 -8.29 -30.81
C ASP A 566 10.37 -8.97 -31.53
N PHE A 567 9.66 -9.84 -30.82
CA PHE A 567 8.56 -10.62 -31.37
C PHE A 567 7.23 -9.86 -31.44
N SER A 568 7.17 -8.56 -31.09
CA SER A 568 5.91 -7.80 -31.14
C SER A 568 5.29 -7.71 -32.54
N GLY A 569 6.11 -7.85 -33.59
CA GLY A 569 5.66 -7.90 -35.00
C GLY A 569 5.37 -9.32 -35.52
N SER A 570 5.65 -10.35 -34.73
CA SER A 570 5.45 -11.76 -35.12
C SER A 570 4.11 -12.27 -34.61
N TYR A 571 3.38 -13.02 -35.44
CA TYR A 571 2.13 -13.66 -35.01
C TYR A 571 2.37 -14.63 -33.83
N ASP A 572 3.45 -15.41 -33.89
CA ASP A 572 3.71 -16.50 -32.95
C ASP A 572 4.21 -16.02 -31.58
N GLY A 573 4.84 -14.84 -31.51
CA GLY A 573 5.43 -14.31 -30.27
C GLY A 573 4.72 -13.08 -29.67
N LYS A 574 3.63 -12.63 -30.30
CA LYS A 574 2.83 -11.49 -29.81
C LYS A 574 2.00 -11.86 -28.57
N LEU A 575 1.35 -13.02 -28.54
CA LEU A 575 0.53 -13.49 -27.43
C LEU A 575 0.69 -15.01 -27.25
N MET A 576 1.71 -15.43 -26.48
CA MET A 576 1.99 -16.85 -26.24
C MET A 576 1.26 -17.36 -25.01
N LYS A 577 0.17 -18.09 -25.25
CA LYS A 577 -0.63 -18.77 -24.24
C LYS A 577 0.17 -19.85 -23.51
N PRO A 578 -0.24 -20.22 -22.29
CA PRO A 578 0.29 -21.39 -21.58
C PRO A 578 0.34 -22.64 -22.49
N GLY A 579 1.47 -23.33 -22.48
CA GLY A 579 1.79 -24.50 -23.29
C GLY A 579 2.39 -24.22 -24.67
N GLN A 580 2.37 -22.98 -25.17
CA GLN A 580 2.91 -22.67 -26.50
C GLN A 580 4.44 -22.59 -26.50
N THR A 581 5.03 -22.98 -27.63
CA THR A 581 6.47 -22.93 -27.89
C THR A 581 6.73 -22.13 -29.17
N VAL A 582 7.69 -21.21 -29.12
CA VAL A 582 8.26 -20.56 -30.30
C VAL A 582 9.64 -21.16 -30.55
N SER A 583 9.93 -21.52 -31.80
CA SER A 583 11.23 -22.04 -32.23
C SER A 583 11.71 -21.24 -33.43
N PHE A 584 12.99 -20.86 -33.43
CA PHE A 584 13.62 -20.12 -34.52
C PHE A 584 15.13 -20.38 -34.56
N ASP A 585 15.75 -20.01 -35.66
CA ASP A 585 17.16 -20.28 -35.91
C ASP A 585 17.95 -18.98 -35.91
N LEU A 586 19.09 -18.95 -35.22
CA LEU A 586 20.05 -17.87 -35.24
C LEU A 586 21.19 -18.23 -36.20
N ASN A 587 21.43 -17.38 -37.19
CA ASN A 587 22.57 -17.54 -38.10
C ASN A 587 23.83 -17.03 -37.41
N ILE A 588 24.86 -17.89 -37.33
CA ILE A 588 26.14 -17.60 -36.68
C ILE A 588 27.24 -17.51 -37.74
N ALA A 589 28.06 -16.45 -37.69
CA ALA A 589 29.15 -16.26 -38.65
C ALA A 589 30.24 -17.33 -38.50
N GLU A 590 30.55 -17.68 -37.25
CA GLU A 590 31.58 -18.65 -36.89
C GLU A 590 31.08 -20.08 -37.01
N SER A 591 31.98 -21.01 -37.36
CA SER A 591 31.70 -22.45 -37.24
C SER A 591 31.94 -22.90 -35.79
N ILE A 592 30.85 -22.98 -35.03
CA ILE A 592 30.84 -23.50 -33.66
C ILE A 592 30.33 -24.94 -33.63
N ASP A 593 30.89 -25.76 -32.75
CA ASP A 593 30.49 -27.16 -32.48
C ASP A 593 29.76 -27.32 -31.14
N ASN A 594 29.74 -26.27 -30.31
CA ASN A 594 29.09 -26.21 -29.02
C ASN A 594 28.53 -24.80 -28.74
N LEU A 595 27.87 -24.61 -27.59
CA LEU A 595 27.23 -23.36 -27.20
C LEU A 595 28.07 -22.51 -26.21
N ASN A 596 29.35 -22.81 -25.98
CA ASN A 596 30.15 -22.15 -24.93
C ASN A 596 30.29 -20.63 -25.10
N GLY A 597 30.19 -20.13 -26.34
CA GLY A 597 30.20 -18.69 -26.61
C GLY A 597 28.86 -17.99 -26.41
N LEU A 598 27.79 -18.72 -26.06
CA LEU A 598 26.48 -18.16 -25.74
C LEU A 598 26.38 -17.99 -24.22
N VAL A 599 26.43 -16.75 -23.75
CA VAL A 599 26.50 -16.42 -22.32
C VAL A 599 25.13 -16.48 -21.66
N SER A 600 24.14 -15.80 -22.24
CA SER A 600 22.79 -15.78 -21.70
C SER A 600 21.74 -15.51 -22.76
N VAL A 601 20.52 -15.98 -22.48
CA VAL A 601 19.30 -15.50 -23.14
C VAL A 601 18.35 -15.03 -22.06
N GLU A 602 17.95 -13.77 -22.15
CA GLU A 602 17.00 -13.14 -21.26
C GLU A 602 15.73 -12.81 -22.03
N LEU A 603 14.58 -12.99 -21.39
CA LEU A 603 13.26 -12.69 -21.92
C LEU A 603 12.65 -11.56 -21.12
N SER A 604 12.18 -10.52 -21.81
CA SER A 604 11.24 -9.54 -21.28
C SER A 604 9.94 -9.60 -22.07
N GLN A 605 8.90 -8.96 -21.54
CA GLN A 605 7.61 -8.82 -22.21
C GLN A 605 7.13 -7.37 -22.18
N ARG A 606 6.17 -7.06 -23.04
CA ARG A 606 5.46 -5.78 -23.03
C ARG A 606 3.96 -6.03 -23.13
N MET A 607 3.17 -5.30 -22.35
CA MET A 607 1.72 -5.41 -22.43
C MET A 607 1.20 -5.05 -23.84
N TYR A 608 1.76 -3.97 -24.41
CA TYR A 608 1.52 -3.51 -25.77
C TYR A 608 2.86 -3.41 -26.53
N SER A 609 2.83 -3.46 -27.85
CA SER A 609 4.05 -3.36 -28.67
C SER A 609 4.83 -2.05 -28.46
N THR A 610 4.17 -1.01 -27.94
CA THR A 610 4.76 0.30 -27.66
C THR A 610 4.89 0.62 -26.16
N SER A 611 4.44 -0.26 -25.26
CA SER A 611 4.53 0.00 -23.81
C SER A 611 5.95 -0.26 -23.28
N PRO A 612 6.29 0.23 -22.07
CA PRO A 612 7.55 -0.14 -21.42
C PRO A 612 7.69 -1.65 -21.21
N GLU A 613 8.93 -2.13 -21.17
CA GLU A 613 9.26 -3.52 -20.87
C GLU A 613 8.99 -3.87 -19.41
N MET A 614 8.54 -5.10 -19.19
CA MET A 614 8.12 -5.63 -17.90
C MET A 614 8.73 -7.01 -17.69
N GLY A 615 9.16 -7.30 -16.46
CA GLY A 615 9.61 -8.63 -16.03
C GLY A 615 10.68 -9.25 -16.94
N ARG A 616 11.93 -8.77 -16.84
CA ARG A 616 13.08 -9.35 -17.54
C ARG A 616 13.68 -10.51 -16.72
N GLN A 617 13.80 -11.70 -17.32
CA GLN A 617 14.29 -12.92 -16.66
C GLN A 617 15.21 -13.75 -17.55
N PHE A 618 16.15 -14.48 -16.98
CA PHE A 618 16.95 -15.46 -17.70
C PHE A 618 16.10 -16.68 -18.09
N ILE A 619 16.26 -17.14 -19.33
CA ILE A 619 15.67 -18.39 -19.83
C ILE A 619 16.74 -19.38 -20.34
N TYR A 620 17.97 -18.91 -20.57
CA TYR A 620 19.17 -19.72 -20.79
C TYR A 620 20.39 -19.04 -20.19
N GLY A 621 21.34 -19.86 -19.75
CA GLY A 621 22.45 -19.40 -18.92
C GLY A 621 21.93 -18.89 -17.58
N ASN A 622 22.81 -18.25 -16.83
CA ASN A 622 22.46 -17.50 -15.63
C ASN A 622 23.16 -16.15 -15.73
N ALA A 623 22.89 -15.27 -14.77
CA ALA A 623 23.81 -14.19 -14.43
C ALA A 623 25.15 -14.74 -13.88
N THR A 624 25.73 -15.82 -14.40
CA THR A 624 27.15 -16.04 -14.22
C THR A 624 27.87 -15.17 -15.24
N SER A 625 27.86 -13.87 -14.94
CA SER A 625 29.00 -13.03 -15.25
C SER A 625 30.25 -13.73 -14.69
N PRO A 626 31.46 -13.48 -15.18
CA PRO A 626 32.68 -13.69 -14.39
C PRO A 626 32.73 -12.88 -13.07
N GLU A 627 31.57 -12.49 -12.51
CA GLU A 627 31.32 -11.66 -11.35
C GLU A 627 30.07 -12.14 -10.59
N ASP A 628 30.04 -13.36 -10.08
CA ASP A 628 29.19 -13.62 -8.91
C ASP A 628 29.75 -12.77 -7.77
N ASN A 629 29.10 -11.65 -7.45
CA ASN A 629 29.44 -10.87 -6.26
C ASN A 629 28.76 -11.51 -5.05
N THR A 630 29.54 -12.10 -4.16
CA THR A 630 29.03 -12.68 -2.93
C THR A 630 28.95 -11.61 -1.83
N ALA A 631 28.13 -11.84 -0.82
CA ALA A 631 28.10 -10.91 0.31
C ALA A 631 29.32 -11.15 1.21
N PRO A 632 29.96 -10.09 1.75
CA PRO A 632 31.09 -10.25 2.64
C PRO A 632 30.77 -11.09 3.88
N VAL A 633 31.78 -11.71 4.47
CA VAL A 633 31.65 -12.50 5.71
C VAL A 633 32.37 -11.77 6.85
N ILE A 634 31.66 -11.52 7.96
CA ILE A 634 32.25 -10.99 9.20
C ILE A 634 32.64 -12.17 10.10
N ASN A 635 33.91 -12.22 10.50
CA ASN A 635 34.46 -13.23 11.38
C ASN A 635 34.83 -12.64 12.75
N GLY A 636 34.72 -13.45 13.81
CA GLY A 636 35.07 -13.06 15.18
C GLY A 636 33.99 -12.26 15.95
N ALA A 637 32.89 -11.90 15.29
CA ALA A 637 31.74 -11.23 15.92
C ALA A 637 30.92 -12.21 16.78
N THR A 638 31.38 -12.44 18.00
CA THR A 638 30.71 -13.29 18.99
C THR A 638 30.40 -12.52 20.28
N ASN A 639 29.45 -13.03 21.08
CA ASN A 639 29.15 -12.47 22.39
C ASN A 639 30.36 -12.61 23.32
N LYS A 640 30.63 -11.60 24.14
CA LYS A 640 31.76 -11.57 25.08
C LYS A 640 31.32 -11.07 26.45
N GLN A 641 31.99 -11.54 27.50
CA GLN A 641 31.88 -11.01 28.85
C GLN A 641 33.18 -10.29 29.22
N ILE A 642 33.07 -9.12 29.83
CA ILE A 642 34.19 -8.32 30.35
C ILE A 642 33.83 -7.80 31.75
N TYR A 643 34.82 -7.34 32.51
CA TYR A 643 34.63 -6.83 33.86
C TYR A 643 34.58 -5.30 33.88
N ILE A 644 33.95 -4.73 34.91
CA ILE A 644 33.95 -3.28 35.12
C ILE A 644 35.39 -2.75 35.17
N GLY A 645 35.67 -1.76 34.33
CA GLY A 645 36.98 -1.12 34.21
C GLY A 645 37.91 -1.74 33.17
N ASP A 646 37.55 -2.88 32.55
CA ASP A 646 38.34 -3.46 31.46
C ASP A 646 38.42 -2.50 30.26
N SER A 647 39.60 -2.45 29.63
CA SER A 647 39.75 -1.79 28.33
C SER A 647 39.08 -2.64 27.26
N PHE A 648 38.07 -2.08 26.57
CA PHE A 648 37.35 -2.76 25.51
C PHE A 648 37.53 -2.06 24.17
N ASN A 649 38.10 -2.77 23.19
CA ASN A 649 38.15 -2.31 21.80
C ASN A 649 37.14 -3.13 20.96
N PRO A 650 36.08 -2.49 20.42
CA PRO A 650 35.04 -3.19 19.67
C PRO A 650 35.55 -3.88 18.38
N LEU A 651 36.67 -3.44 17.82
CA LEU A 651 37.24 -4.04 16.60
C LEU A 651 38.33 -5.09 16.89
N ALA A 652 38.70 -5.32 18.15
CA ALA A 652 39.75 -6.27 18.48
C ALA A 652 39.37 -7.71 18.10
N GLY A 653 40.08 -8.25 17.11
CA GLY A 653 39.91 -9.61 16.59
C GLY A 653 38.71 -9.80 15.66
N ILE A 654 38.09 -8.72 15.19
CA ILE A 654 37.02 -8.77 14.18
C ILE A 654 37.64 -8.57 12.80
N THR A 655 37.34 -9.45 11.86
CA THR A 655 37.77 -9.32 10.46
C THR A 655 36.58 -9.43 9.53
N ALA A 656 36.70 -8.88 8.33
CA ALA A 656 35.73 -9.06 7.27
C ALA A 656 36.45 -9.42 5.99
N SER A 657 35.93 -10.41 5.27
CA SER A 657 36.47 -10.83 3.99
C SER A 657 35.34 -11.09 3.01
N ASP A 658 35.55 -10.68 1.79
CA ASP A 658 34.68 -11.00 0.67
C ASP A 658 35.42 -11.89 -0.33
N LYS A 659 34.69 -12.76 -1.04
CA LYS A 659 35.31 -13.71 -1.98
C LYS A 659 35.88 -13.00 -3.22
N GLU A 660 35.27 -11.89 -3.63
CA GLU A 660 35.64 -11.13 -4.82
C GLU A 660 36.52 -9.91 -4.47
N ASP A 661 36.27 -9.25 -3.34
CA ASP A 661 37.01 -8.04 -2.91
C ASP A 661 38.15 -8.28 -1.90
N GLY A 662 38.31 -9.50 -1.38
CA GLY A 662 39.38 -9.83 -0.43
C GLY A 662 39.15 -9.26 0.98
N ASP A 663 40.20 -8.76 1.63
CA ASP A 663 40.11 -8.27 3.02
C ASP A 663 39.44 -6.90 3.11
N LEU A 664 38.29 -6.87 3.78
CA LEU A 664 37.47 -5.69 4.02
C LEU A 664 37.47 -5.25 5.49
N THR A 665 38.36 -5.76 6.32
CA THR A 665 38.39 -5.51 7.77
C THR A 665 38.40 -4.02 8.11
N ASN A 666 39.12 -3.20 7.34
CA ASN A 666 39.19 -1.74 7.53
C ASN A 666 37.91 -1.00 7.14
N LYS A 667 36.93 -1.68 6.52
CA LYS A 667 35.63 -1.12 6.13
C LYS A 667 34.50 -1.48 7.09
N ILE A 668 34.79 -2.18 8.18
CA ILE A 668 33.77 -2.54 9.17
C ILE A 668 33.30 -1.28 9.91
N ILE A 669 31.99 -1.07 9.92
CA ILE A 669 31.31 -0.03 10.68
C ILE A 669 30.67 -0.68 11.92
N VAL A 670 30.95 -0.14 13.10
CA VAL A 670 30.36 -0.59 14.36
C VAL A 670 29.35 0.44 14.84
N SER A 671 28.13 -0.01 15.15
CA SER A 671 27.08 0.82 15.78
C SER A 671 26.70 0.24 17.14
N GLY A 672 26.39 1.13 18.09
CA GLY A 672 26.26 0.81 19.51
C GLY A 672 27.50 1.22 20.31
N THR A 673 27.37 1.25 21.63
CA THR A 673 28.46 1.58 22.56
C THR A 673 28.42 0.63 23.74
N VAL A 674 29.59 0.35 24.32
CA VAL A 674 29.73 -0.44 25.54
C VAL A 674 30.29 0.47 26.62
N ASP A 675 29.54 0.67 27.69
CA ASP A 675 30.02 1.38 28.88
C ASP A 675 30.68 0.37 29.83
N THR A 676 32.01 0.31 29.80
CA THR A 676 32.77 -0.63 30.64
C THR A 676 32.81 -0.21 32.11
N THR A 677 32.27 0.96 32.49
CA THR A 677 32.22 1.40 33.89
C THR A 677 30.99 0.92 34.63
N LYS A 678 30.02 0.33 33.91
CA LYS A 678 28.72 -0.05 34.45
C LYS A 678 28.33 -1.46 34.02
N ALA A 679 28.00 -2.31 34.99
CA ALA A 679 27.50 -3.64 34.71
C ALA A 679 26.19 -3.59 33.89
N GLY A 680 26.09 -4.45 32.88
CA GLY A 680 24.97 -4.48 31.95
C GLY A 680 25.29 -5.22 30.65
N SER A 681 24.25 -5.46 29.85
CA SER A 681 24.39 -6.04 28.52
C SER A 681 24.26 -4.94 27.47
N TYR A 682 25.30 -4.81 26.63
CA TYR A 682 25.41 -3.79 25.60
C TYR A 682 25.43 -4.45 24.23
N ASN A 683 24.56 -4.03 23.33
CA ASN A 683 24.49 -4.60 21.98
C ASN A 683 25.34 -3.78 21.00
N LEU A 684 26.18 -4.46 20.24
CA LEU A 684 26.91 -3.90 19.10
C LEU A 684 26.41 -4.55 17.81
N THR A 685 26.31 -3.75 16.75
CA THR A 685 26.05 -4.23 15.40
C THR A 685 27.23 -3.87 14.50
N TYR A 686 27.87 -4.88 13.95
CA TYR A 686 28.90 -4.75 12.92
C TYR A 686 28.25 -4.80 11.55
N SER A 687 28.68 -3.94 10.64
CA SER A 687 28.24 -3.93 9.25
C SER A 687 29.45 -3.72 8.35
N VAL A 688 29.50 -4.42 7.21
CA VAL A 688 30.51 -4.22 6.19
C VAL A 688 29.84 -4.26 4.82
N THR A 689 30.26 -3.35 3.94
CA THR A 689 29.77 -3.24 2.57
C THR A 689 30.92 -3.49 1.60
N ASP A 690 30.69 -4.34 0.61
CA ASP A 690 31.67 -4.64 -0.44
C ASP A 690 31.74 -3.50 -1.49
N SER A 691 32.60 -3.66 -2.51
CA SER A 691 32.78 -2.65 -3.56
C SER A 691 31.57 -2.49 -4.48
N LYS A 692 30.65 -3.46 -4.48
CA LYS A 692 29.44 -3.50 -5.32
C LYS A 692 28.14 -3.26 -4.56
N GLY A 693 28.22 -2.97 -3.27
CA GLY A 693 27.12 -2.55 -2.42
C GLY A 693 26.40 -3.65 -1.63
N LEU A 694 26.84 -4.92 -1.63
CA LEU A 694 26.24 -5.92 -0.74
C LEU A 694 26.72 -5.73 0.69
N VAL A 695 25.79 -5.88 1.64
CA VAL A 695 26.02 -5.60 3.05
C VAL A 695 25.77 -6.83 3.90
N THR A 696 26.74 -7.15 4.75
CA THR A 696 26.56 -8.16 5.82
C THR A 696 26.52 -7.48 7.17
N THR A 697 25.62 -7.94 8.05
CA THR A 697 25.51 -7.46 9.42
C THR A 697 25.60 -8.59 10.43
N ALA A 698 26.26 -8.33 11.56
CA ALA A 698 26.36 -9.25 12.68
C ALA A 698 26.07 -8.50 13.99
N LYS A 699 25.18 -9.05 14.82
CA LYS A 699 24.83 -8.48 16.13
C LYS A 699 25.48 -9.30 17.24
N VAL A 700 26.12 -8.62 18.19
CA VAL A 700 26.70 -9.25 19.38
C VAL A 700 26.26 -8.53 20.64
N THR A 701 26.23 -9.26 21.75
CA THR A 701 26.02 -8.73 23.08
C THR A 701 27.33 -8.80 23.88
N ILE A 702 27.76 -7.66 24.42
CA ILE A 702 28.87 -7.54 25.35
C ILE A 702 28.31 -7.37 26.75
N THR A 703 28.59 -8.31 27.64
CA THR A 703 28.13 -8.27 29.03
C THR A 703 29.25 -7.76 29.91
N VAL A 704 29.06 -6.59 30.50
CA VAL A 704 29.94 -6.03 31.55
C VAL A 704 29.45 -6.53 32.89
N VAL A 705 30.31 -7.19 33.66
CA VAL A 705 29.98 -7.69 35.00
C VAL A 705 30.83 -6.99 36.06
N ASP A 706 30.26 -6.77 37.24
CA ASP A 706 30.98 -6.19 38.36
C ASP A 706 32.02 -7.18 38.92
N ASN A 707 33.24 -6.71 39.18
CA ASN A 707 34.32 -7.52 39.75
C ASN A 707 34.37 -7.42 41.29
N THR A 708 33.41 -6.77 41.95
CA THR A 708 33.40 -6.68 43.41
C THR A 708 32.63 -7.84 44.07
N ASN A 709 33.21 -9.04 44.05
CA ASN A 709 33.07 -9.96 45.19
C ASN A 709 34.21 -11.02 45.18
N PRO A 710 35.39 -10.74 45.77
CA PRO A 710 36.30 -11.83 46.09
C PRO A 710 35.62 -12.70 47.17
N GLU A 711 35.44 -13.98 46.85
CA GLU A 711 34.91 -14.99 47.77
C GLU A 711 35.71 -14.93 49.09
N VAL A 712 35.02 -14.80 50.22
CA VAL A 712 35.67 -14.85 51.54
C VAL A 712 36.27 -16.25 51.70
N PRO A 713 37.61 -16.40 51.81
CA PRO A 713 38.24 -17.70 51.77
C PRO A 713 37.81 -18.56 52.95
N THR A 714 37.59 -19.87 52.72
CA THR A 714 37.32 -20.82 53.80
C THR A 714 38.54 -20.93 54.73
N TYR A 715 38.29 -21.00 56.04
CA TYR A 715 39.34 -21.19 57.04
C TYR A 715 40.13 -22.47 56.76
N SER A 716 41.46 -22.38 56.87
CA SER A 716 42.39 -23.49 56.78
C SER A 716 43.27 -23.52 58.03
N PRO A 717 43.33 -24.65 58.77
CA PRO A 717 44.12 -24.75 59.99
C PRO A 717 45.64 -24.69 59.73
N THR A 718 46.09 -24.85 58.49
CA THR A 718 47.51 -24.78 58.14
C THR A 718 47.96 -23.40 57.67
N LYS A 719 47.04 -22.45 57.49
CA LYS A 719 47.35 -21.08 57.05
C LYS A 719 47.50 -20.15 58.26
N ALA A 720 48.51 -19.28 58.22
CA ALA A 720 48.63 -18.19 59.17
C ALA A 720 47.78 -16.99 58.73
N TYR A 721 47.08 -16.38 59.67
CA TYR A 721 46.20 -15.23 59.51
C TYR A 721 46.69 -14.09 60.39
N VAL A 722 46.48 -12.85 59.97
CA VAL A 722 46.83 -11.63 60.73
C VAL A 722 45.56 -10.87 61.15
N ALA A 723 45.71 -9.90 62.07
CA ALA A 723 44.62 -9.05 62.50
C ALA A 723 43.89 -8.41 61.30
N GLY A 724 42.58 -8.60 61.20
CA GLY A 724 41.74 -8.08 60.12
C GLY A 724 41.38 -9.09 59.03
N ASP A 725 42.10 -10.21 58.90
CA ASP A 725 41.78 -11.25 57.92
C ASP A 725 40.39 -11.84 58.18
N VAL A 726 39.59 -12.02 57.12
CA VAL A 726 38.23 -12.58 57.20
C VAL A 726 38.18 -13.94 56.50
N VAL A 727 37.60 -14.93 57.18
CA VAL A 727 37.42 -16.30 56.65
C VAL A 727 36.01 -16.82 56.88
N MET A 728 35.61 -17.79 56.07
CA MET A 728 34.40 -18.59 56.27
C MET A 728 34.73 -19.89 57.00
N TYR A 729 34.03 -20.18 58.10
CA TYR A 729 34.11 -21.48 58.77
C TYR A 729 32.71 -21.94 59.19
N ASN A 730 32.30 -23.13 58.75
CA ASN A 730 30.96 -23.70 58.97
C ASN A 730 29.80 -22.74 58.62
N GLY A 731 29.92 -22.02 57.50
CA GLY A 731 28.87 -21.11 57.02
C GLY A 731 28.80 -19.76 57.74
N VAL A 732 29.77 -19.45 58.60
CA VAL A 732 29.81 -18.20 59.40
C VAL A 732 31.11 -17.44 59.11
N LYS A 733 31.04 -16.10 59.06
CA LYS A 733 32.22 -15.24 58.87
C LYS A 733 32.90 -14.93 60.19
N TYR A 734 34.22 -15.12 60.21
CA TYR A 734 35.09 -14.77 61.33
C TYR A 734 36.19 -13.82 60.88
N ARG A 735 36.58 -12.88 61.76
CA ARG A 735 37.76 -12.02 61.59
C ARG A 735 38.81 -12.33 62.64
N ALA A 736 40.07 -12.41 62.22
CA ALA A 736 41.18 -12.57 63.13
C ALA A 736 41.43 -11.26 63.88
N LYS A 737 41.52 -11.33 65.21
CA LYS A 737 41.82 -10.17 66.08
C LYS A 737 43.32 -9.89 66.17
N TRP A 738 44.15 -10.91 65.98
CA TRP A 738 45.62 -10.88 65.96
C TRP A 738 46.15 -12.07 65.17
N TRP A 739 47.47 -12.21 65.08
CA TRP A 739 48.09 -13.31 64.34
C TRP A 739 47.67 -14.68 64.90
N THR A 740 47.25 -15.61 64.04
CA THR A 740 46.87 -16.97 64.45
C THR A 740 47.07 -17.98 63.32
N GLN A 741 47.40 -19.23 63.67
CA GLN A 741 47.51 -20.36 62.76
C GLN A 741 47.06 -21.62 63.51
N GLY A 742 46.16 -22.40 62.91
CA GLY A 742 45.66 -23.64 63.51
C GLY A 742 44.57 -23.50 64.56
N GLU A 743 44.29 -22.30 65.07
CA GLU A 743 43.20 -22.06 66.02
C GLU A 743 41.84 -22.03 65.30
N THR A 744 40.96 -22.99 65.62
CA THR A 744 39.64 -23.12 65.00
C THR A 744 38.72 -21.94 65.34
N PRO A 745 38.14 -21.23 64.33
CA PRO A 745 37.20 -20.14 64.58
C PRO A 745 35.98 -20.57 65.41
N GLY A 746 35.66 -19.80 66.47
CA GLY A 746 34.52 -20.05 67.35
C GLY A 746 34.75 -21.10 68.45
N ALA A 747 35.94 -21.69 68.57
CA ALA A 747 36.22 -22.69 69.62
C ALA A 747 36.30 -22.09 71.04
N SER A 748 36.58 -20.79 71.17
CA SER A 748 36.66 -20.07 72.45
C SER A 748 36.18 -18.63 72.31
N GLN A 749 35.39 -18.14 73.27
CA GLN A 749 34.93 -16.73 73.30
C GLN A 749 36.08 -15.72 73.51
N TRP A 750 37.22 -16.18 74.03
CA TRP A 750 38.43 -15.38 74.22
C TRP A 750 39.52 -15.68 73.17
N GLY A 751 39.24 -16.54 72.19
CA GLY A 751 40.18 -16.97 71.16
C GLY A 751 40.50 -15.90 70.11
N ALA A 752 41.37 -16.19 69.16
CA ALA A 752 41.86 -15.23 68.15
C ALA A 752 40.81 -14.77 67.13
N TRP A 753 39.65 -15.42 67.06
CA TRP A 753 38.60 -15.14 66.07
C TRP A 753 37.38 -14.43 66.67
N GLU A 754 36.92 -13.35 66.04
CA GLU A 754 35.63 -12.72 66.30
C GLU A 754 34.61 -13.12 65.24
N LYS A 755 33.38 -13.46 65.64
CA LYS A 755 32.28 -13.71 64.69
C LYS A 755 31.71 -12.38 64.20
N ILE A 756 31.51 -12.22 62.89
CA ILE A 756 31.02 -10.96 62.30
C ILE A 756 29.60 -11.10 61.72
N SER A 757 29.28 -12.24 61.09
CA SER A 757 27.95 -12.50 60.50
C SER A 757 27.70 -13.99 60.36
#